data_AF-A0A1H2R6G4-F1
#
_entry.id   AF-A0A1H2R6G4-F1
#
_cell.length_a   1.000
_cell.length_b   1.000
_cell.length_c   1.000
_cell.angle_alpha   90.00
_cell.angle_beta   90.00
_cell.angle_gamma   90.00
#
_symmetry.space_group_name_H-M   'P 1'
#
loop_
_entity.id
_entity.type
_entity.pdbx_description
1 polymer ?
#
loop_
_entity_poly.entity_id
_entity_poly.type
_entity_poly.pdbx_seq_one_letter_code
_entity_poly.pdbx_strand_id
1 'polypeptide(L)'
;MMKRIYSLVLALIMIFSNVSFIYSTNDEEVFYNQAGQILKSIGVLKGSETGDLMLDQNLKREDMVVLISRLYNEEDIAKKYPVKNTFSDVKSSYYKPFISWAVDKGLIIGIGENKFGFNQPIKVQQFQTLLLRVLRRADEAKDYTQVPEIAKELKLMEGISVEPTANLKRGVMAAMTLNALRQYPKGSSNTLAQELNLNIPDVFEVTSIHTLDKNNIKFEGVAKGTNVLKLHLKPLSSSITSGEEYYNIPLEEDGRFSYIVENLQPGKYEYKFLSNELNTKVQTFTIEELPFELNNIKSDNLKEIKINFTAPVDKASSLFASKYITNAGTIKSVRLAENDTTVILTLNETMKNQSTYRISINKIKSAKGEELSIKDREFTVIDKDMPKILDVSQLGNKGIKIHMSEPIKNPKSSNFKIDGKAVSAQVETENDIIILRFYSSRYALEEGRHILSISGLIDYAGFEGLDQNFPFDIIEDENPPKVINAYATMDEVVIQFDEDIDPDSISRNSFYWESGSRKKYPSSVKVSGDQVILDYSKDNLPSYEITLYLDNVADYSDNKLRNWKINVKPEVDDSQPEVVKLTISQDGKTITVYFSKNVDGGNRNYYNIKDEKGNRVFVSSVEGSGREYKIHLTNHLPIGYSTISMDGIRDTTPLRNPIVPFEETIYIEDVEAPKIESYSAKGNEIIIIFNKDMDLSTVENRENYLIRFDNEYAYLPEETEFMSINDGRVYKIILPERIDGKRINIGRDKNITELEIRSLKSSSGILMEPTRLKFDGQNQGQAIVQEAKLIEPDKILVIFDQPIFYASERDFSISGHSIYEVICDGTKEVSIILLDRSQTTIDGKLSIRDRNSIETILGTNAKATSIEVKDKVKPLINSRRDWLDTSGNTIYLPFTEKLDKEIEKLFRNDLIIESIGEGILDQSEYETSLDSDGKTIRIKINGKFNSDGYIIRLAKEPKYIMDTSGNIVEYDRYEYYTR
;
A
#
# COMPACT_ATOMS: atom_id res chain seq x y z
N MET A 1 28.94 14.54 11.54
CA MET A 1 29.28 13.16 11.10
C MET A 1 30.75 13.00 10.69
N MET A 2 31.36 13.92 9.93
CA MET A 2 32.75 13.77 9.43
C MET A 2 33.84 13.55 10.50
N LYS A 3 33.72 14.12 11.70
CA LYS A 3 34.73 13.94 12.77
C LYS A 3 34.79 12.53 13.37
N ARG A 4 33.71 11.73 13.29
CA ARG A 4 33.71 10.34 13.78
C ARG A 4 34.34 9.37 12.77
N ILE A 5 34.29 9.69 11.47
CA ILE A 5 34.86 8.89 10.39
C ILE A 5 36.39 8.99 10.39
N TYR A 6 36.96 10.18 10.57
CA TYR A 6 38.42 10.34 10.67
C TYR A 6 39.02 9.69 11.92
N SER A 7 38.31 9.69 13.06
CA SER A 7 38.77 8.97 14.26
C SER A 7 38.73 7.45 14.11
N LEU A 8 37.82 6.89 13.30
CA LEU A 8 37.73 5.45 13.06
C LEU A 8 38.83 4.96 12.10
N VAL A 9 39.15 5.77 11.07
CA VAL A 9 40.29 5.54 10.16
C VAL A 9 41.62 5.62 10.93
N LEU A 10 41.77 6.59 11.83
CA LEU A 10 42.99 6.72 12.65
C LEU A 10 43.13 5.60 13.70
N ALA A 11 42.01 5.11 14.26
CA ALA A 11 42.00 3.98 15.19
C ALA A 11 42.29 2.63 14.50
N LEU A 12 41.82 2.43 13.26
CA LEU A 12 42.18 1.24 12.47
C LEU A 12 43.67 1.22 12.13
N ILE A 13 44.26 2.37 11.77
CA ILE A 13 45.69 2.46 11.44
C ILE A 13 46.58 2.17 12.65
N MET A 14 46.13 2.48 13.88
CA MET A 14 46.90 2.21 15.11
C MET A 14 46.79 0.77 15.64
N ILE A 15 45.79 -0.02 15.22
CA ILE A 15 45.62 -1.41 15.68
C ILE A 15 46.44 -2.42 14.84
N PHE A 16 46.90 -2.03 13.64
CA PHE A 16 47.58 -2.94 12.70
C PHE A 16 49.10 -3.08 12.84
N SER A 17 49.74 -2.51 13.86
CA SER A 17 51.21 -2.53 13.94
C SER A 17 51.83 -3.81 14.55
N ASN A 18 51.05 -4.86 14.88
CA ASN A 18 51.60 -6.16 15.31
C ASN A 18 50.66 -7.33 15.02
N VAL A 19 50.35 -7.60 13.74
CA VAL A 19 49.69 -8.86 13.36
C VAL A 19 50.61 -9.64 12.44
N SER A 20 51.14 -10.75 12.93
CA SER A 20 51.81 -11.75 12.09
C SER A 20 50.75 -12.39 11.18
N PHE A 21 50.82 -12.14 9.88
CA PHE A 21 49.92 -12.76 8.90
C PHE A 21 50.23 -14.25 8.78
N ILE A 22 49.27 -15.10 9.13
CA ILE A 22 49.28 -16.53 8.77
C ILE A 22 48.57 -16.62 7.42
N TYR A 23 49.31 -16.94 6.35
CA TYR A 23 48.74 -17.18 5.03
C TYR A 23 48.00 -18.52 4.99
N SER A 24 46.78 -18.55 4.48
CA SER A 24 46.04 -19.79 4.23
C SER A 24 46.37 -20.34 2.84
N THR A 25 46.14 -21.64 2.61
CA THR A 25 46.42 -22.31 1.32
C THR A 25 45.76 -21.64 0.12
N ASN A 26 44.58 -21.04 0.30
CA ASN A 26 43.86 -20.32 -0.75
C ASN A 26 44.48 -18.97 -1.09
N ASP A 27 45.16 -18.32 -0.12
CA ASP A 27 45.82 -17.03 -0.35
C ASP A 27 47.05 -17.20 -1.25
N GLU A 28 47.74 -18.33 -1.11
CA GLU A 28 48.87 -18.69 -1.96
C GLU A 28 48.45 -18.96 -3.41
N GLU A 29 47.35 -19.68 -3.62
CA GLU A 29 46.87 -20.03 -4.97
C GLU A 29 46.48 -18.78 -5.78
N VAL A 30 45.78 -17.83 -5.16
CA VAL A 30 45.44 -16.53 -5.76
C VAL A 30 46.71 -15.77 -6.15
N PHE A 31 47.66 -15.69 -5.24
CA PHE A 31 48.93 -15.01 -5.47
C PHE A 31 49.76 -15.68 -6.59
N TYR A 32 49.83 -17.01 -6.62
CA TYR A 32 50.55 -17.76 -7.65
C TYR A 32 49.90 -17.62 -9.02
N ASN A 33 48.56 -17.63 -9.10
CA ASN A 33 47.84 -17.35 -10.34
C ASN A 33 48.14 -15.94 -10.85
N GLN A 34 48.04 -14.94 -9.97
CA GLN A 34 48.33 -13.56 -10.33
C GLN A 34 49.76 -13.37 -10.81
N ALA A 35 50.74 -13.95 -10.13
CA ALA A 35 52.12 -13.92 -10.57
C ALA A 35 52.30 -14.61 -11.94
N GLY A 36 51.64 -15.75 -12.16
CA GLY A 36 51.62 -16.44 -13.44
C GLY A 36 51.07 -15.58 -14.59
N GLN A 37 49.93 -14.92 -14.36
CA GLN A 37 49.29 -14.05 -15.35
C GLN A 37 50.10 -12.79 -15.65
N ILE A 38 50.75 -12.20 -14.64
CA ILE A 38 51.69 -11.09 -14.83
C ILE A 38 52.86 -11.55 -15.70
N LEU A 39 53.47 -12.70 -15.41
CA LEU A 39 54.57 -13.22 -16.23
C LEU A 39 54.12 -13.60 -17.64
N LYS A 40 52.86 -14.03 -17.82
CA LYS A 40 52.25 -14.27 -19.13
C LYS A 40 52.11 -12.97 -19.93
N SER A 41 51.61 -11.90 -19.30
CA SER A 41 51.38 -10.62 -19.98
C SER A 41 52.67 -9.94 -20.43
N ILE A 42 53.77 -10.12 -19.69
CA ILE A 42 55.11 -9.63 -20.08
C ILE A 42 55.91 -10.65 -20.93
N GLY A 43 55.31 -11.77 -21.34
CA GLY A 43 55.89 -12.74 -22.27
C GLY A 43 56.90 -13.74 -21.68
N VAL A 44 57.10 -13.75 -20.36
CA VAL A 44 58.05 -14.63 -19.66
C VAL A 44 57.51 -16.04 -19.49
N LEU A 45 56.25 -16.17 -19.05
CA LEU A 45 55.59 -17.45 -18.86
C LEU A 45 54.66 -17.74 -20.05
N LYS A 46 54.75 -18.95 -20.62
CA LYS A 46 53.84 -19.41 -21.67
C LYS A 46 53.11 -20.66 -21.20
N GLY A 47 51.81 -20.72 -21.47
CA GLY A 47 50.95 -21.86 -21.17
C GLY A 47 51.03 -22.98 -22.22
N SER A 48 50.11 -23.93 -22.12
CA SER A 48 49.82 -24.94 -23.14
C SER A 48 49.22 -24.31 -24.41
N GLU A 49 48.96 -25.12 -25.44
CA GLU A 49 48.25 -24.70 -26.66
C GLU A 49 46.83 -24.19 -26.37
N THR A 50 46.22 -24.63 -25.25
CA THR A 50 44.90 -24.18 -24.78
C THR A 50 44.97 -22.93 -23.89
N GLY A 51 46.17 -22.41 -23.63
CA GLY A 51 46.38 -21.22 -22.80
C GLY A 51 46.53 -21.46 -21.30
N ASP A 52 46.41 -22.71 -20.83
CA ASP A 52 46.61 -23.08 -19.42
C ASP A 52 48.07 -22.88 -19.00
N LEU A 53 48.32 -22.09 -17.95
CA LEU A 53 49.65 -21.82 -17.43
C LEU A 53 50.30 -23.02 -16.74
N MET A 54 49.52 -24.05 -16.43
CA MET A 54 49.95 -25.30 -15.78
C MET A 54 50.63 -25.04 -14.43
N LEU A 55 50.07 -24.13 -13.63
CA LEU A 55 50.74 -23.61 -12.42
C LEU A 55 51.02 -24.70 -11.36
N ASP A 56 50.22 -25.76 -11.33
CA ASP A 56 50.42 -26.89 -10.44
C ASP A 56 51.45 -27.93 -10.90
N GLN A 57 51.92 -27.83 -12.14
CA GLN A 57 52.90 -28.76 -12.69
C GLN A 57 54.31 -28.44 -12.20
N ASN A 58 55.10 -29.49 -11.97
CA ASN A 58 56.52 -29.35 -11.62
C ASN A 58 57.30 -28.74 -12.80
N LEU A 59 58.13 -27.74 -12.52
CA LEU A 59 59.01 -27.14 -13.52
C LEU A 59 60.23 -28.04 -13.75
N LYS A 60 60.46 -28.41 -15.00
CA LYS A 60 61.66 -29.16 -15.40
C LYS A 60 62.85 -28.23 -15.57
N ARG A 61 64.05 -28.78 -15.37
CA ARG A 61 65.30 -28.02 -15.40
C ARG A 61 65.61 -27.39 -16.77
N GLU A 62 65.25 -28.08 -17.85
CA GLU A 62 65.40 -27.59 -19.22
C GLU A 62 64.38 -26.48 -19.57
N ASP A 63 63.18 -26.51 -18.99
CA ASP A 63 62.17 -25.47 -19.21
C ASP A 63 62.51 -24.19 -18.45
N MET A 64 63.17 -24.32 -17.30
CA MET A 64 63.68 -23.19 -16.52
C MET A 64 64.68 -22.33 -17.32
N VAL A 65 65.59 -22.93 -18.12
CA VAL A 65 66.54 -22.13 -18.92
C VAL A 65 65.86 -21.39 -20.06
N VAL A 66 64.80 -21.97 -20.65
CA VAL A 66 63.97 -21.29 -21.65
C VAL A 66 63.25 -20.12 -21.00
N LEU A 67 62.66 -20.30 -19.82
CA LEU A 67 61.98 -19.24 -19.09
C LEU A 67 62.91 -18.08 -18.75
N ILE A 68 64.11 -18.36 -18.25
CA ILE A 68 65.08 -17.30 -17.96
C ILE A 68 65.57 -16.60 -19.23
N SER A 69 65.69 -17.29 -20.36
CA SER A 69 65.97 -16.60 -21.62
C SER A 69 64.88 -15.61 -22.01
N ARG A 70 63.60 -15.92 -21.74
CA ARG A 70 62.48 -14.98 -21.92
C ARG A 70 62.51 -13.83 -20.93
N LEU A 71 62.87 -14.11 -19.67
CA LEU A 71 63.04 -13.06 -18.65
C LEU A 71 64.06 -12.00 -19.08
N TYR A 72 65.15 -12.41 -19.74
CA TYR A 72 66.15 -11.51 -20.30
C TYR A 72 65.75 -10.89 -21.66
N ASN A 73 64.58 -11.24 -22.19
CA ASN A 73 64.16 -10.93 -23.57
C ASN A 73 65.18 -11.40 -24.63
N GLU A 74 65.84 -12.53 -24.37
CA GLU A 74 66.89 -13.12 -25.21
C GLU A 74 66.51 -14.52 -25.73
N GLU A 75 65.22 -14.92 -25.70
CA GLU A 75 64.78 -16.26 -26.15
C GLU A 75 65.28 -16.58 -27.56
N ASP A 76 65.18 -15.64 -28.51
CA ASP A 76 65.65 -15.82 -29.89
C ASP A 76 67.16 -15.94 -30.02
N ILE A 77 67.91 -15.25 -29.15
CA ILE A 77 69.37 -15.33 -29.07
C ILE A 77 69.77 -16.70 -28.51
N ALA A 78 69.16 -17.09 -27.39
CA ALA A 78 69.40 -18.35 -26.73
C ALA A 78 69.08 -19.55 -27.63
N LYS A 79 68.00 -19.48 -28.41
CA LYS A 79 67.59 -20.52 -29.37
C LYS A 79 68.62 -20.78 -30.48
N LYS A 80 69.42 -19.77 -30.86
CA LYS A 80 70.44 -19.84 -31.92
C LYS A 80 71.87 -19.87 -31.36
N TYR A 81 72.03 -19.94 -30.04
CA TYR A 81 73.31 -19.82 -29.39
C TYR A 81 74.26 -20.99 -29.75
N PRO A 82 75.56 -20.74 -30.00
CA PRO A 82 76.51 -21.80 -30.30
C PRO A 82 76.55 -22.86 -29.18
N VAL A 83 76.40 -24.14 -29.55
CA VAL A 83 76.48 -25.25 -28.60
C VAL A 83 77.94 -25.46 -28.20
N LYS A 84 78.32 -24.94 -27.05
CA LYS A 84 79.68 -25.04 -26.49
C LYS A 84 79.82 -26.14 -25.44
N ASN A 85 78.73 -26.45 -24.74
CA ASN A 85 78.73 -27.37 -23.60
C ASN A 85 78.05 -28.70 -23.98
N THR A 86 78.67 -29.83 -23.64
CA THR A 86 78.19 -31.18 -23.99
C THR A 86 77.90 -32.01 -22.74
N PHE A 87 76.85 -31.63 -22.00
CA PHE A 87 76.33 -32.48 -20.93
C PHE A 87 75.84 -33.81 -21.53
N SER A 88 76.25 -34.91 -20.92
CA SER A 88 76.04 -36.27 -21.43
C SER A 88 74.57 -36.71 -21.48
N ASP A 89 73.72 -36.13 -20.63
CA ASP A 89 72.29 -36.43 -20.50
C ASP A 89 71.38 -35.57 -21.39
N VAL A 90 71.92 -34.55 -22.07
CA VAL A 90 71.14 -33.65 -22.94
C VAL A 90 71.20 -34.10 -24.39
N LYS A 91 70.18 -34.88 -24.82
CA LYS A 91 70.07 -35.37 -26.20
C LYS A 91 69.29 -34.43 -27.13
N SER A 92 68.38 -33.62 -26.59
CA SER A 92 67.52 -32.73 -27.38
C SER A 92 68.29 -31.61 -28.08
N SER A 93 68.16 -31.50 -29.41
CA SER A 93 68.75 -30.41 -30.19
C SER A 93 68.12 -29.04 -29.88
N TYR A 94 66.86 -29.03 -29.45
CA TYR A 94 66.14 -27.81 -29.10
C TYR A 94 66.73 -27.11 -27.86
N TYR A 95 67.05 -27.86 -26.79
CA TYR A 95 67.51 -27.28 -25.52
C TYR A 95 69.03 -27.00 -25.46
N LYS A 96 69.83 -27.64 -26.31
CA LYS A 96 71.31 -27.48 -26.31
C LYS A 96 71.78 -26.02 -26.44
N PRO A 97 71.22 -25.20 -27.36
CA PRO A 97 71.53 -23.78 -27.45
C PRO A 97 71.20 -23.00 -26.17
N PHE A 98 69.99 -23.16 -25.63
CA PHE A 98 69.53 -22.49 -24.41
C PHE A 98 70.41 -22.81 -23.20
N ILE A 99 70.80 -24.08 -23.04
CA ILE A 99 71.67 -24.52 -21.96
C ILE A 99 73.07 -23.92 -22.11
N SER A 100 73.62 -23.89 -23.33
CA SER A 100 74.94 -23.29 -23.59
C SER A 100 74.93 -21.78 -23.29
N TRP A 101 73.87 -21.08 -23.71
CA TRP A 101 73.65 -19.67 -23.39
C TRP A 101 73.59 -19.42 -21.88
N ALA A 102 72.80 -20.21 -21.15
CA ALA A 102 72.62 -20.04 -19.71
C ALA A 102 73.90 -20.33 -18.91
N VAL A 103 74.71 -21.30 -19.36
CA VAL A 103 76.03 -21.59 -18.75
C VAL A 103 77.01 -20.46 -19.03
N ASP A 104 77.09 -19.96 -20.26
CA ASP A 104 78.00 -18.86 -20.63
C ASP A 104 77.66 -17.56 -19.88
N LYS A 105 76.37 -17.29 -19.61
CA LYS A 105 75.93 -16.18 -18.75
C LYS A 105 76.16 -16.41 -17.26
N GLY A 106 76.68 -17.58 -16.86
CA GLY A 106 76.92 -17.91 -15.45
C GLY A 106 75.64 -18.14 -14.63
N LEU A 107 74.49 -18.34 -15.29
CA LEU A 107 73.19 -18.53 -14.63
C LEU A 107 73.03 -19.96 -14.15
N ILE A 108 73.55 -20.94 -14.90
CA ILE A 108 73.43 -22.37 -14.58
C ILE A 108 74.80 -23.05 -14.50
N ILE A 109 74.88 -24.01 -13.58
CA ILE A 109 75.97 -24.99 -13.51
C ILE A 109 75.35 -26.40 -13.58
N GLY A 110 76.13 -27.37 -14.09
CA GLY A 110 75.75 -28.79 -14.08
C GLY A 110 75.64 -29.36 -12.68
N ILE A 111 75.06 -30.56 -12.56
CA ILE A 111 74.85 -31.25 -11.26
C ILE A 111 76.03 -32.16 -10.85
N GLY A 112 77.13 -32.15 -11.61
CA GLY A 112 78.25 -33.07 -11.46
C GLY A 112 78.29 -34.15 -12.55
N GLU A 113 79.39 -34.91 -12.63
CA GLU A 113 79.57 -36.02 -13.59
C GLU A 113 79.30 -35.68 -15.07
N ASN A 114 79.55 -34.44 -15.49
CA ASN A 114 79.20 -33.95 -16.82
C ASN A 114 77.70 -34.15 -17.18
N LYS A 115 76.80 -33.96 -16.20
CA LYS A 115 75.34 -34.00 -16.37
C LYS A 115 74.69 -32.65 -16.07
N PHE A 116 73.62 -32.35 -16.81
CA PHE A 116 72.79 -31.16 -16.62
C PHE A 116 71.67 -31.38 -15.60
N GLY A 117 71.11 -32.60 -15.55
CA GLY A 117 69.85 -32.92 -14.88
C GLY A 117 68.63 -32.84 -15.82
N PHE A 118 68.78 -33.26 -17.07
CA PHE A 118 67.73 -33.18 -18.10
C PHE A 118 66.51 -34.06 -17.73
N ASN A 119 65.29 -33.59 -17.99
CA ASN A 119 64.00 -34.19 -17.60
C ASN A 119 63.72 -34.26 -16.09
N GLN A 120 64.59 -33.71 -15.24
CA GLN A 120 64.38 -33.72 -13.79
C GLN A 120 63.59 -32.49 -13.35
N PRO A 121 62.63 -32.64 -12.42
CA PRO A 121 62.00 -31.49 -11.78
C PRO A 121 63.04 -30.75 -10.93
N ILE A 122 63.02 -29.42 -10.96
CA ILE A 122 63.93 -28.62 -10.13
C ILE A 122 63.40 -28.49 -8.71
N LYS A 123 64.30 -28.33 -7.75
CA LYS A 123 63.96 -28.01 -6.36
C LYS A 123 63.83 -26.51 -6.15
N VAL A 124 63.05 -26.10 -5.14
CA VAL A 124 62.91 -24.67 -4.77
C VAL A 124 64.28 -24.03 -4.51
N GLN A 125 65.16 -24.68 -3.75
CA GLN A 125 66.51 -24.18 -3.47
C GLN A 125 67.39 -23.98 -4.71
N GLN A 126 67.23 -24.84 -5.72
CA GLN A 126 67.97 -24.71 -6.98
C GLN A 126 67.49 -23.48 -7.76
N PHE A 127 66.21 -23.15 -7.68
CA PHE A 127 65.66 -21.95 -8.29
C PHE A 127 66.00 -20.69 -7.51
N GLN A 128 66.01 -20.73 -6.18
CA GLN A 128 66.56 -19.66 -5.33
C GLN A 128 68.01 -19.33 -5.74
N THR A 129 68.84 -20.36 -5.92
CA THR A 129 70.24 -20.21 -6.37
C THR A 129 70.33 -19.49 -7.72
N LEU A 130 69.45 -19.84 -8.67
CA LEU A 130 69.37 -19.19 -9.97
C LEU A 130 68.95 -17.72 -9.84
N LEU A 131 67.91 -17.40 -9.05
CA LEU A 131 67.47 -16.02 -8.84
C LEU A 131 68.55 -15.15 -8.17
N LEU A 132 69.34 -15.70 -7.24
CA LEU A 132 70.50 -14.99 -6.69
C LEU A 132 71.52 -14.64 -7.78
N ARG A 133 71.77 -15.54 -8.74
CA ARG A 133 72.67 -15.26 -9.88
C ARG A 133 72.09 -14.20 -10.81
N VAL A 134 70.78 -14.26 -11.08
CA VAL A 134 70.07 -13.21 -11.83
C VAL A 134 70.22 -11.84 -11.14
N LEU A 135 70.17 -11.80 -9.81
CA LEU A 135 70.39 -10.60 -9.00
C LEU A 135 71.88 -10.23 -8.81
N ARG A 136 72.81 -10.79 -9.60
CA ARG A 136 74.28 -10.56 -9.52
C ARG A 136 74.92 -10.94 -8.18
N ARG A 137 74.34 -11.90 -7.47
CA ARG A 137 74.82 -12.44 -6.19
C ARG A 137 75.40 -13.85 -6.33
N ALA A 138 76.15 -14.08 -7.42
CA ALA A 138 76.71 -15.39 -7.73
C ALA A 138 77.69 -15.90 -6.66
N ASP A 139 78.41 -15.02 -5.96
CA ASP A 139 79.31 -15.40 -4.86
C ASP A 139 78.55 -15.90 -3.62
N GLU A 140 77.45 -15.24 -3.26
CA GLU A 140 76.56 -15.66 -2.17
C GLU A 140 75.88 -17.00 -2.51
N ALA A 141 75.58 -17.24 -3.79
CA ALA A 141 75.01 -18.49 -4.28
C ALA A 141 75.99 -19.69 -4.26
N LYS A 142 77.28 -19.49 -3.95
CA LYS A 142 78.27 -20.60 -3.83
C LYS A 142 78.09 -21.38 -2.54
N ASP A 143 77.70 -20.73 -1.45
CA ASP A 143 77.32 -21.42 -0.22
C ASP A 143 75.90 -21.93 -0.34
N TYR A 144 75.77 -23.08 -0.99
CA TYR A 144 74.48 -23.70 -1.29
C TYR A 144 73.59 -23.87 -0.04
N THR A 145 74.20 -24.07 1.14
CA THR A 145 73.46 -24.27 2.40
C THR A 145 72.76 -23.02 2.90
N GLN A 146 73.32 -21.83 2.61
CA GLN A 146 72.77 -20.54 3.05
C GLN A 146 71.75 -19.94 2.07
N VAL A 147 71.67 -20.47 0.85
CA VAL A 147 70.77 -19.95 -0.20
C VAL A 147 69.32 -19.76 0.27
N PRO A 148 68.68 -20.69 1.01
CA PRO A 148 67.30 -20.51 1.46
C PRO A 148 67.09 -19.30 2.37
N GLU A 149 68.01 -19.04 3.30
CA GLU A 149 67.90 -17.91 4.22
C GLU A 149 68.17 -16.58 3.49
N ILE A 150 69.18 -16.54 2.62
CA ILE A 150 69.45 -15.35 1.78
C ILE A 150 68.24 -15.03 0.87
N ALA A 151 67.57 -16.05 0.32
CA ALA A 151 66.38 -15.86 -0.49
C ALA A 151 65.20 -15.28 0.31
N LYS A 152 65.05 -15.64 1.59
CA LYS A 152 64.06 -15.03 2.49
C LYS A 152 64.41 -13.58 2.82
N GLU A 153 65.67 -13.29 3.15
CA GLU A 153 66.16 -11.94 3.44
C GLU A 153 65.93 -10.97 2.26
N LEU A 154 66.15 -11.45 1.04
CA LEU A 154 65.89 -10.71 -0.20
C LEU A 154 64.42 -10.73 -0.63
N LYS A 155 63.51 -11.20 0.24
CA LYS A 155 62.06 -11.27 -0.01
C LYS A 155 61.67 -12.05 -1.27
N LEU A 156 62.54 -12.94 -1.76
CA LEU A 156 62.22 -13.80 -2.91
C LEU A 156 61.10 -14.80 -2.57
N MET A 157 60.97 -15.12 -1.29
CA MET A 157 59.95 -16.01 -0.73
C MET A 157 58.76 -15.27 -0.09
N GLU A 158 58.61 -13.96 -0.31
CA GLU A 158 57.47 -13.18 0.22
C GLU A 158 56.14 -13.71 -0.36
N GLY A 159 55.22 -14.12 0.52
CA GLY A 159 53.95 -14.76 0.13
C GLY A 159 54.07 -16.23 -0.31
N ILE A 160 55.18 -16.92 0.01
CA ILE A 160 55.46 -18.29 -0.43
C ILE A 160 55.87 -19.18 0.76
N SER A 161 55.06 -20.19 1.10
CA SER A 161 55.36 -21.13 2.19
C SER A 161 55.73 -22.53 1.69
N VAL A 162 56.80 -22.64 0.89
CA VAL A 162 57.27 -23.93 0.34
C VAL A 162 58.69 -24.26 0.80
N GLU A 163 58.89 -25.51 1.22
CA GLU A 163 60.19 -26.00 1.68
C GLU A 163 61.26 -26.02 0.58
N PRO A 164 62.54 -25.68 0.89
CA PRO A 164 63.62 -25.63 -0.09
C PRO A 164 63.86 -26.96 -0.85
N THR A 165 63.53 -28.10 -0.24
CA THR A 165 63.70 -29.45 -0.78
C THR A 165 62.53 -29.94 -1.64
N ALA A 166 61.42 -29.19 -1.69
CA ALA A 166 60.25 -29.52 -2.49
C ALA A 166 60.54 -29.37 -3.99
N ASN A 167 59.82 -30.12 -4.83
CA ASN A 167 59.82 -29.88 -6.27
C ASN A 167 59.15 -28.54 -6.54
N LEU A 168 59.75 -27.71 -7.39
CA LEU A 168 59.24 -26.39 -7.71
C LEU A 168 58.08 -26.50 -8.70
N LYS A 169 56.89 -26.13 -8.26
CA LYS A 169 55.73 -25.93 -9.14
C LYS A 169 55.86 -24.64 -9.94
N ARG A 170 55.24 -24.58 -11.12
CA ARG A 170 55.26 -23.39 -12.00
C ARG A 170 54.64 -22.15 -11.34
N GLY A 171 53.60 -22.29 -10.52
CA GLY A 171 53.01 -21.18 -9.75
C GLY A 171 53.99 -20.57 -8.74
N VAL A 172 54.66 -21.41 -7.95
CA VAL A 172 55.69 -20.99 -6.98
C VAL A 172 56.86 -20.32 -7.70
N MET A 173 57.29 -20.88 -8.83
CA MET A 173 58.31 -20.26 -9.68
C MET A 173 57.91 -18.87 -10.16
N ALA A 174 56.66 -18.71 -10.61
CA ALA A 174 56.16 -17.44 -11.10
C ALA A 174 56.17 -16.37 -9.99
N ALA A 175 55.70 -16.73 -8.80
CA ALA A 175 55.74 -15.87 -7.62
C ALA A 175 57.16 -15.47 -7.23
N MET A 176 58.09 -16.42 -7.14
CA MET A 176 59.50 -16.13 -6.83
C MET A 176 60.16 -15.23 -7.88
N THR A 177 59.83 -15.42 -9.16
CA THR A 177 60.36 -14.59 -10.26
C THR A 177 59.79 -13.17 -10.19
N LEU A 178 58.50 -13.01 -9.92
CA LEU A 178 57.88 -11.70 -9.74
C LEU A 178 58.47 -10.96 -8.53
N ASN A 179 58.71 -11.67 -7.43
CA ASN A 179 59.39 -11.11 -6.26
C ASN A 179 60.82 -10.66 -6.61
N ALA A 180 61.58 -11.48 -7.35
CA ALA A 180 62.92 -11.14 -7.81
C ALA A 180 62.94 -9.90 -8.72
N LEU A 181 61.96 -9.76 -9.62
CA LEU A 181 61.83 -8.61 -10.51
C LEU A 181 61.66 -7.28 -9.75
N ARG A 182 61.10 -7.33 -8.53
CA ARG A 182 60.94 -6.18 -7.64
C ARG A 182 62.18 -5.89 -6.78
N GLN A 183 63.18 -6.78 -6.76
CA GLN A 183 64.42 -6.58 -6.00
C GLN A 183 65.46 -5.79 -6.80
N TYR A 184 66.41 -5.21 -6.08
CA TYR A 184 67.57 -4.51 -6.64
C TYR A 184 68.74 -5.50 -6.82
N PRO A 185 69.23 -5.72 -8.05
CA PRO A 185 70.45 -6.48 -8.28
C PRO A 185 71.64 -5.88 -7.51
N LYS A 186 72.59 -6.72 -7.10
CA LYS A 186 73.77 -6.27 -6.35
C LYS A 186 74.53 -5.19 -7.13
N GLY A 187 74.69 -4.02 -6.52
CA GLY A 187 75.35 -2.85 -7.10
C GLY A 187 74.48 -1.99 -8.03
N SER A 188 73.16 -2.23 -8.09
CA SER A 188 72.21 -1.43 -8.89
C SER A 188 71.30 -0.56 -8.03
N SER A 189 70.93 0.60 -8.55
CA SER A 189 69.88 1.48 -7.99
C SER A 189 68.51 1.27 -8.65
N ASN A 190 68.42 0.42 -9.68
CA ASN A 190 67.19 0.10 -10.39
C ASN A 190 66.72 -1.31 -9.99
N THR A 191 65.41 -1.55 -10.03
CA THR A 191 64.89 -2.90 -9.84
C THR A 191 65.30 -3.80 -11.01
N LEU A 192 65.30 -5.12 -10.80
CA LEU A 192 65.59 -6.06 -11.86
C LEU A 192 64.63 -5.90 -13.06
N ALA A 193 63.35 -5.60 -12.81
CA ALA A 193 62.39 -5.29 -13.87
C ALA A 193 62.82 -4.09 -14.73
N GLN A 194 63.28 -3.02 -14.10
CA GLN A 194 63.75 -1.81 -14.79
C GLN A 194 65.03 -2.09 -15.59
N GLU A 195 65.99 -2.83 -15.03
CA GLU A 195 67.21 -3.21 -15.76
C GLU A 195 66.91 -4.10 -16.98
N LEU A 196 65.90 -4.96 -16.88
CA LEU A 196 65.45 -5.82 -17.97
C LEU A 196 64.44 -5.15 -18.91
N ASN A 197 64.10 -3.87 -18.67
CA ASN A 197 63.12 -3.10 -19.43
C ASN A 197 61.74 -3.81 -19.52
N LEU A 198 61.31 -4.40 -18.42
CA LEU A 198 60.01 -5.09 -18.29
C LEU A 198 59.00 -4.17 -17.60
N ASN A 199 57.87 -3.92 -18.25
CA ASN A 199 56.77 -3.17 -17.66
C ASN A 199 55.85 -4.12 -16.87
N ILE A 200 55.89 -4.05 -15.55
CA ILE A 200 55.10 -4.92 -14.67
C ILE A 200 53.76 -4.22 -14.37
N PRO A 201 52.62 -4.82 -14.75
CA PRO A 201 51.31 -4.30 -14.38
C PRO A 201 51.13 -4.20 -12.87
N ASP A 202 50.29 -3.26 -12.43
CA ASP A 202 49.87 -3.18 -11.04
C ASP A 202 49.16 -4.47 -10.60
N VAL A 203 49.35 -4.81 -9.32
CA VAL A 203 48.71 -5.97 -8.70
C VAL A 203 47.22 -5.71 -8.62
N PHE A 204 46.42 -6.62 -9.18
CA PHE A 204 45.00 -6.69 -8.90
C PHE A 204 44.76 -6.95 -7.42
N GLU A 205 44.23 -5.96 -6.73
CA GLU A 205 43.93 -5.99 -5.31
C GLU A 205 42.58 -5.32 -5.09
N VAL A 206 41.72 -5.92 -4.25
CA VAL A 206 40.44 -5.34 -3.87
C VAL A 206 40.38 -5.27 -2.36
N THR A 207 40.27 -4.06 -1.83
CA THR A 207 39.92 -3.84 -0.42
C THR A 207 38.44 -3.52 -0.36
N SER A 208 37.64 -4.39 0.26
CA SER A 208 36.19 -4.23 0.36
C SER A 208 35.67 -4.48 1.77
N ILE A 209 34.68 -3.70 2.18
CA ILE A 209 33.79 -4.01 3.29
C ILE A 209 32.42 -4.37 2.74
N HIS A 210 31.68 -5.21 3.47
CA HIS A 210 30.27 -5.45 3.19
C HIS A 210 29.42 -5.08 4.40
N THR A 211 28.23 -4.56 4.13
CA THR A 211 27.21 -4.27 5.15
C THR A 211 25.91 -4.94 4.75
N LEU A 212 25.29 -5.61 5.72
CA LEU A 212 23.99 -6.25 5.56
C LEU A 212 22.87 -5.30 6.02
N ASP A 213 21.84 -5.19 5.20
CA ASP A 213 20.57 -4.55 5.55
C ASP A 213 19.45 -5.51 5.18
N LYS A 214 18.90 -6.21 6.17
CA LYS A 214 17.92 -7.29 5.99
C LYS A 214 18.44 -8.35 4.99
N ASN A 215 17.82 -8.46 3.82
CA ASN A 215 18.15 -9.36 2.72
C ASN A 215 19.01 -8.71 1.62
N ASN A 216 19.50 -7.49 1.84
CA ASN A 216 20.36 -6.76 0.92
C ASN A 216 21.80 -6.73 1.44
N ILE A 217 22.77 -6.84 0.53
CA ILE A 217 24.18 -6.69 0.85
C ILE A 217 24.80 -5.59 0.00
N LYS A 218 25.46 -4.65 0.68
CA LYS A 218 26.21 -3.58 0.03
C LYS A 218 27.70 -3.85 0.14
N PHE A 219 28.41 -3.79 -0.98
CA PHE A 219 29.86 -3.87 -1.07
C PHE A 219 30.44 -2.49 -1.37
N GLU A 220 31.42 -2.06 -0.57
CA GLU A 220 32.12 -0.78 -0.78
C GLU A 220 33.62 -0.97 -0.64
N GLY A 221 34.39 -0.36 -1.53
CA GLY A 221 35.82 -0.62 -1.55
C GLY A 221 36.61 0.14 -2.61
N VAL A 222 37.86 -0.29 -2.77
CA VAL A 222 38.80 0.17 -3.81
C VAL A 222 39.40 -1.04 -4.50
N ALA A 223 39.35 -1.07 -5.83
CA ALA A 223 40.04 -2.02 -6.69
C ALA A 223 41.23 -1.36 -7.37
N LYS A 224 42.41 -1.99 -7.32
CA LYS A 224 43.64 -1.56 -7.99
C LYS A 224 44.04 -2.55 -9.08
N GLY A 225 44.87 -2.11 -10.03
CA GLY A 225 45.39 -2.97 -11.09
C GLY A 225 44.32 -3.48 -12.08
N THR A 226 43.15 -2.84 -12.14
CA THR A 226 42.07 -3.19 -13.05
C THR A 226 41.18 -2.00 -13.39
N ASN A 227 40.61 -2.02 -14.60
CA ASN A 227 39.53 -1.12 -15.03
C ASN A 227 38.18 -1.85 -15.18
N VAL A 228 38.14 -3.16 -14.87
CA VAL A 228 36.95 -4.00 -14.92
C VAL A 228 36.86 -4.79 -13.63
N LEU A 229 35.73 -4.73 -12.94
CA LEU A 229 35.49 -5.49 -11.73
C LEU A 229 34.18 -6.26 -11.86
N LYS A 230 34.19 -7.55 -11.54
CA LYS A 230 32.97 -8.36 -11.42
C LYS A 230 32.89 -8.97 -10.04
N LEU A 231 31.71 -9.01 -9.45
CA LEU A 231 31.41 -9.78 -8.25
C LEU A 231 30.86 -11.14 -8.68
N HIS A 232 31.46 -12.22 -8.20
CA HIS A 232 30.91 -13.56 -8.28
C HIS A 232 30.31 -13.90 -6.92
N LEU A 233 29.03 -14.23 -6.91
CA LEU A 233 28.26 -14.57 -5.71
C LEU A 233 27.71 -16.00 -5.87
N LYS A 234 28.00 -16.86 -4.91
CA LYS A 234 27.61 -18.27 -4.93
C LYS A 234 26.86 -18.66 -3.65
N PRO A 235 25.64 -19.21 -3.76
CA PRO A 235 24.94 -19.75 -2.62
C PRO A 235 25.57 -21.07 -2.16
N LEU A 236 25.63 -21.25 -0.83
CA LEU A 236 26.12 -22.47 -0.18
C LEU A 236 24.98 -23.27 0.48
N SER A 237 23.87 -22.63 0.82
CA SER A 237 22.69 -23.31 1.37
C SER A 237 21.85 -23.95 0.26
N SER A 238 21.47 -25.22 0.43
CA SER A 238 20.62 -25.95 -0.52
C SER A 238 19.19 -25.42 -0.65
N SER A 239 18.77 -24.54 0.26
CA SER A 239 17.47 -23.86 0.22
C SER A 239 17.41 -22.69 -0.76
N ILE A 240 18.57 -22.27 -1.30
CA ILE A 240 18.67 -21.13 -2.23
C ILE A 240 18.58 -21.66 -3.67
N THR A 241 17.68 -21.08 -4.47
CA THR A 241 17.36 -21.52 -5.83
C THR A 241 17.95 -20.64 -6.92
N SER A 242 18.47 -19.45 -6.60
CA SER A 242 18.98 -18.48 -7.59
C SER A 242 20.24 -18.95 -8.34
N GLY A 243 20.94 -19.97 -7.85
CA GLY A 243 22.18 -20.45 -8.46
C GLY A 243 23.35 -19.46 -8.28
N GLU A 244 24.44 -19.66 -9.03
CA GLU A 244 25.60 -18.78 -9.00
C GLU A 244 25.37 -17.53 -9.88
N GLU A 245 25.73 -16.35 -9.37
CA GLU A 245 25.46 -15.06 -10.02
C GLU A 245 26.73 -14.23 -10.23
N TYR A 246 26.72 -13.40 -11.28
CA TYR A 246 27.84 -12.55 -11.67
C TYR A 246 27.38 -11.12 -11.93
N TYR A 247 27.94 -10.15 -11.20
CA TYR A 247 27.57 -8.74 -11.28
C TYR A 247 28.74 -7.91 -11.81
N ASN A 248 28.51 -7.08 -12.83
CA ASN A 248 29.50 -6.10 -13.26
C ASN A 248 29.48 -4.91 -12.28
N ILE A 249 30.62 -4.60 -11.68
CA ILE A 249 30.76 -3.55 -10.67
C ILE A 249 31.37 -2.32 -11.32
N PRO A 250 30.65 -1.18 -11.38
CA PRO A 250 31.19 0.08 -11.87
C PRO A 250 32.35 0.55 -10.96
N LEU A 251 33.44 1.03 -11.60
CA LEU A 251 34.58 1.62 -10.92
C LEU A 251 34.64 3.12 -11.22
N GLU A 252 34.93 3.92 -10.20
CA GLU A 252 35.36 5.31 -10.35
C GLU A 252 36.78 5.39 -10.94
N GLU A 253 37.21 6.57 -11.41
CA GLU A 253 38.55 6.77 -12.01
C GLU A 253 39.71 6.35 -11.10
N ASP A 254 39.53 6.42 -9.78
CA ASP A 254 40.53 6.01 -8.78
C ASP A 254 40.28 4.61 -8.20
N GLY A 255 39.41 3.83 -8.84
CA GLY A 255 39.13 2.43 -8.49
C GLY A 255 38.16 2.25 -7.34
N ARG A 256 37.58 3.32 -6.77
CA ARG A 256 36.50 3.20 -5.79
C ARG A 256 35.26 2.55 -6.40
N PHE A 257 34.52 1.79 -5.60
CA PHE A 257 33.21 1.26 -5.98
C PHE A 257 32.24 1.16 -4.80
N SER A 258 30.94 1.18 -5.13
CA SER A 258 29.83 0.94 -4.21
C SER A 258 28.73 0.20 -4.98
N TYR A 259 28.33 -0.98 -4.51
CA TYR A 259 27.37 -1.82 -5.22
C TYR A 259 26.47 -2.58 -4.26
N ILE A 260 25.17 -2.67 -4.56
CA ILE A 260 24.17 -3.36 -3.74
C ILE A 260 23.65 -4.57 -4.51
N VAL A 261 23.60 -5.72 -3.85
CA VAL A 261 22.83 -6.88 -4.29
C VAL A 261 21.60 -6.95 -3.39
N GLU A 262 20.42 -6.88 -4.00
CA GLU A 262 19.14 -6.83 -3.30
C GLU A 262 18.44 -8.19 -3.29
N ASN A 263 17.53 -8.38 -2.34
CA ASN A 263 16.58 -9.49 -2.30
C ASN A 263 17.20 -10.91 -2.27
N LEU A 264 18.32 -11.09 -1.55
CA LEU A 264 18.95 -12.40 -1.40
C LEU A 264 18.11 -13.34 -0.51
N GLN A 265 18.00 -14.60 -0.92
CA GLN A 265 17.32 -15.64 -0.13
C GLN A 265 18.11 -15.93 1.17
N PRO A 266 17.43 -16.22 2.30
CA PRO A 266 18.10 -16.57 3.55
C PRO A 266 19.03 -17.77 3.41
N GLY A 267 20.22 -17.66 4.01
CA GLY A 267 21.23 -18.70 3.96
C GLY A 267 22.65 -18.17 3.81
N LYS A 268 23.58 -19.10 3.62
CA LYS A 268 25.01 -18.79 3.54
C LYS A 268 25.43 -18.59 2.07
N TYR A 269 26.20 -17.55 1.83
CA TYR A 269 26.79 -17.24 0.52
C TYR A 269 28.30 -17.17 0.64
N GLU A 270 28.97 -17.45 -0.47
CA GLU A 270 30.35 -17.07 -0.70
C GLU A 270 30.46 -16.08 -1.86
N TYR A 271 31.45 -15.19 -1.80
CA TYR A 271 31.70 -14.23 -2.85
C TYR A 271 33.20 -14.02 -3.10
N LYS A 272 33.54 -13.63 -4.33
CA LYS A 272 34.88 -13.15 -4.72
C LYS A 272 34.75 -12.12 -5.82
N PHE A 273 35.72 -11.22 -5.92
CA PHE A 273 35.83 -10.30 -7.04
C PHE A 273 36.72 -10.89 -8.13
N LEU A 274 36.37 -10.60 -9.38
CA LEU A 274 37.05 -11.07 -10.58
C LEU A 274 37.50 -9.87 -11.43
N SER A 275 38.66 -10.02 -12.06
CA SER A 275 39.09 -9.18 -13.19
C SER A 275 39.81 -10.06 -14.19
N ASN A 276 39.21 -10.25 -15.37
CA ASN A 276 39.72 -11.14 -16.41
C ASN A 276 40.02 -12.55 -15.86
N GLU A 277 41.26 -13.05 -15.97
CA GLU A 277 41.72 -14.35 -15.43
C GLU A 277 42.14 -14.28 -13.94
N LEU A 278 41.94 -13.14 -13.26
CA LEU A 278 42.30 -12.91 -11.86
C LEU A 278 41.07 -12.92 -10.95
N ASN A 279 41.27 -13.32 -9.70
CA ASN A 279 40.23 -13.30 -8.68
C ASN A 279 40.79 -12.98 -7.30
N THR A 280 39.94 -12.50 -6.40
CA THR A 280 40.26 -12.32 -4.98
C THR A 280 39.97 -13.58 -4.20
N LYS A 281 40.40 -13.59 -2.93
CA LYS A 281 40.00 -14.59 -1.95
C LYS A 281 38.47 -14.70 -1.88
N VAL A 282 38.01 -15.94 -1.74
CA VAL A 282 36.61 -16.25 -1.39
C VAL A 282 36.34 -15.82 0.05
N GLN A 283 35.28 -15.02 0.21
CA GLN A 283 34.75 -14.59 1.50
C GLN A 283 33.32 -15.10 1.66
N THR A 284 32.80 -15.16 2.88
CA THR A 284 31.43 -15.65 3.13
C THR A 284 30.64 -14.69 3.99
N PHE A 285 29.32 -14.68 3.81
CA PHE A 285 28.36 -14.01 4.69
C PHE A 285 27.09 -14.85 4.82
N THR A 286 26.23 -14.51 5.77
CA THR A 286 24.95 -15.17 6.00
C THR A 286 23.84 -14.12 5.94
N ILE A 287 22.79 -14.40 5.16
CA ILE A 287 21.52 -13.67 5.23
C ILE A 287 20.65 -14.38 6.25
N GLU A 288 20.33 -13.67 7.33
CA GLU A 288 19.43 -14.18 8.36
C GLU A 288 18.00 -14.29 7.82
N GLU A 289 17.25 -15.22 8.38
CA GLU A 289 15.85 -15.38 8.05
C GLU A 289 15.02 -14.23 8.64
N LEU A 290 14.22 -13.58 7.81
CA LEU A 290 13.34 -12.49 8.21
C LEU A 290 11.97 -13.04 8.64
N PRO A 291 11.30 -12.43 9.63
CA PRO A 291 9.91 -12.76 9.94
C PRO A 291 9.02 -12.49 8.73
N PHE A 292 7.98 -13.29 8.51
CA PHE A 292 7.05 -13.10 7.40
C PHE A 292 6.15 -11.87 7.62
N GLU A 293 6.49 -10.79 6.93
CA GLU A 293 5.87 -9.48 7.08
C GLU A 293 5.62 -8.84 5.71
N LEU A 294 4.65 -7.92 5.67
CA LEU A 294 4.48 -7.04 4.53
C LEU A 294 5.63 -6.01 4.51
N ASN A 295 6.46 -6.04 3.48
CA ASN A 295 7.52 -5.05 3.29
C ASN A 295 6.93 -3.74 2.75
N ASN A 296 6.29 -3.77 1.59
CA ASN A 296 5.59 -2.62 1.03
C ASN A 296 4.57 -3.04 -0.06
N ILE A 297 3.77 -2.08 -0.50
CA ILE A 297 2.86 -2.22 -1.64
C ILE A 297 3.19 -1.07 -2.59
N LYS A 298 3.48 -1.41 -3.84
CA LYS A 298 3.85 -0.48 -4.90
C LYS A 298 2.95 -0.67 -6.10
N SER A 299 2.72 0.40 -6.83
CA SER A 299 2.08 0.36 -8.13
C SER A 299 2.80 1.38 -8.99
N ASP A 300 3.80 0.88 -9.72
CA ASP A 300 4.68 1.62 -10.61
C ASP A 300 4.12 1.77 -12.02
N ASN A 301 2.97 1.14 -12.30
CA ASN A 301 2.18 1.31 -13.51
C ASN A 301 0.68 1.32 -13.19
N LEU A 302 -0.16 1.71 -14.16
CA LEU A 302 -1.61 1.88 -13.92
C LEU A 302 -2.44 0.59 -13.99
N LYS A 303 -1.82 -0.59 -14.12
CA LYS A 303 -2.52 -1.88 -14.31
C LYS A 303 -2.15 -2.95 -13.30
N GLU A 304 -1.09 -2.76 -12.53
CA GLU A 304 -0.57 -3.76 -11.60
C GLU A 304 -0.33 -3.21 -10.19
N ILE A 305 -0.59 -4.06 -9.20
CA ILE A 305 -0.26 -3.83 -7.80
C ILE A 305 0.79 -4.86 -7.39
N LYS A 306 1.98 -4.42 -7.01
CA LYS A 306 3.09 -5.25 -6.53
C LYS A 306 3.10 -5.23 -5.00
N ILE A 307 2.89 -6.38 -4.39
CA ILE A 307 2.86 -6.57 -2.94
C ILE A 307 4.12 -7.34 -2.57
N ASN A 308 5.03 -6.67 -1.86
CA ASN A 308 6.34 -7.21 -1.52
C ASN A 308 6.32 -7.70 -0.07
N PHE A 309 6.72 -8.96 0.13
CA PHE A 309 6.88 -9.59 1.43
C PHE A 309 8.37 -9.75 1.76
N THR A 310 8.67 -9.91 3.05
CA THR A 310 10.05 -10.14 3.54
C THR A 310 10.56 -11.57 3.32
N ALA A 311 9.66 -12.51 3.07
CA ALA A 311 9.97 -13.92 2.78
C ALA A 311 9.03 -14.48 1.70
N PRO A 312 9.42 -15.55 1.00
CA PRO A 312 8.62 -16.18 -0.04
C PRO A 312 7.22 -16.57 0.47
N VAL A 313 6.21 -16.28 -0.34
CA VAL A 313 4.83 -16.70 -0.06
C VAL A 313 4.63 -18.15 -0.50
N ASP A 314 3.68 -18.82 0.13
CA ASP A 314 3.26 -20.15 -0.30
C ASP A 314 2.50 -20.05 -1.64
N LYS A 315 2.98 -20.80 -2.64
CA LYS A 315 2.46 -20.75 -4.02
C LYS A 315 1.00 -21.17 -4.08
N ALA A 316 0.67 -22.26 -3.38
CA ALA A 316 -0.66 -22.86 -3.42
C ALA A 316 -1.70 -21.87 -2.90
N SER A 317 -1.44 -21.17 -1.81
CA SER A 317 -2.39 -20.23 -1.21
C SER A 317 -2.37 -18.82 -1.82
N SER A 318 -1.26 -18.37 -2.41
CA SER A 318 -1.07 -16.96 -2.78
C SER A 318 -1.52 -16.60 -4.20
N LEU A 319 -1.64 -17.59 -5.09
CA LEU A 319 -2.08 -17.37 -6.48
C LEU A 319 -3.59 -17.15 -6.62
N PHE A 320 -4.37 -17.37 -5.57
CA PHE A 320 -5.79 -17.11 -5.61
C PHE A 320 -6.05 -15.59 -5.56
N ALA A 321 -6.60 -15.01 -6.64
CA ALA A 321 -7.16 -13.64 -6.66
C ALA A 321 -8.10 -13.38 -5.47
N SER A 322 -8.70 -14.47 -5.04
CA SER A 322 -9.50 -14.64 -3.86
C SER A 322 -8.85 -14.23 -2.51
N LYS A 323 -7.54 -14.03 -2.44
CA LYS A 323 -6.89 -13.58 -1.21
C LYS A 323 -6.83 -12.06 -1.07
N TYR A 324 -7.13 -11.33 -2.14
CA TYR A 324 -6.87 -9.91 -2.24
C TYR A 324 -8.17 -9.14 -2.52
N ILE A 325 -8.35 -8.00 -1.87
CA ILE A 325 -9.49 -7.11 -2.08
C ILE A 325 -8.96 -5.70 -2.22
N THR A 326 -9.31 -5.01 -3.29
CA THR A 326 -8.88 -3.64 -3.52
C THR A 326 -10.01 -2.81 -4.12
N ASN A 327 -9.99 -1.50 -3.86
CA ASN A 327 -10.86 -0.53 -4.55
C ASN A 327 -10.25 0.00 -5.85
N ALA A 328 -9.10 -0.52 -6.28
CA ALA A 328 -8.43 -0.14 -7.53
C ALA A 328 -9.06 -0.75 -8.79
N GLY A 329 -9.86 -1.80 -8.63
CA GLY A 329 -10.50 -2.53 -9.71
C GLY A 329 -10.70 -4.00 -9.37
N THR A 330 -11.24 -4.75 -10.33
CA THR A 330 -11.34 -6.20 -10.27
C THR A 330 -10.01 -6.83 -10.68
N ILE A 331 -9.57 -7.84 -9.91
CA ILE A 331 -8.31 -8.55 -10.16
C ILE A 331 -8.49 -9.49 -11.34
N LYS A 332 -7.74 -9.26 -12.41
CA LYS A 332 -7.67 -10.08 -13.63
C LYS A 332 -6.87 -11.36 -13.40
N SER A 333 -5.71 -11.25 -12.75
CA SER A 333 -4.79 -12.36 -12.49
C SER A 333 -3.87 -12.06 -11.31
N VAL A 334 -3.32 -13.12 -10.72
CA VAL A 334 -2.29 -13.06 -9.69
C VAL A 334 -1.12 -13.89 -10.15
N ARG A 335 0.08 -13.33 -10.02
CA ARG A 335 1.34 -14.02 -10.33
C ARG A 335 2.39 -13.72 -9.27
N LEU A 336 3.37 -14.58 -9.16
CA LEU A 336 4.50 -14.41 -8.26
C LEU A 336 5.72 -13.91 -9.04
N ALA A 337 6.53 -13.09 -8.40
CA ALA A 337 7.79 -12.57 -8.92
C ALA A 337 8.84 -12.50 -7.79
N GLU A 338 10.08 -12.20 -8.17
CA GLU A 338 11.20 -12.01 -7.22
C GLU A 338 11.35 -13.17 -6.23
N ASN A 339 11.54 -14.40 -6.74
CA ASN A 339 11.67 -15.62 -5.92
C ASN A 339 10.49 -15.82 -4.96
N ASP A 340 9.26 -15.60 -5.45
CA ASP A 340 8.01 -15.72 -4.71
C ASP A 340 7.86 -14.75 -3.53
N THR A 341 8.72 -13.74 -3.40
CA THR A 341 8.58 -12.70 -2.37
C THR A 341 7.63 -11.58 -2.79
N THR A 342 7.30 -11.50 -4.08
CA THR A 342 6.43 -10.48 -4.65
C THR A 342 5.19 -11.11 -5.25
N VAL A 343 4.01 -10.67 -4.79
CA VAL A 343 2.73 -10.96 -5.43
C VAL A 343 2.36 -9.79 -6.34
N ILE A 344 2.12 -10.07 -7.61
CA ILE A 344 1.68 -9.06 -8.57
C ILE A 344 0.22 -9.33 -8.95
N LEU A 345 -0.64 -8.37 -8.65
CA LEU A 345 -2.05 -8.37 -9.02
C LEU A 345 -2.24 -7.52 -10.27
N THR A 346 -2.69 -8.12 -11.36
CA THR A 346 -3.07 -7.38 -12.57
C THR A 346 -4.57 -7.06 -12.51
N LEU A 347 -4.97 -5.85 -12.87
CA LEU A 347 -6.36 -5.37 -12.81
C LEU A 347 -7.02 -5.41 -14.19
N ASN A 348 -8.36 -5.57 -14.26
CA ASN A 348 -9.12 -5.39 -15.51
C ASN A 348 -9.23 -3.91 -15.87
N GLU A 349 -9.50 -3.06 -14.88
CA GLU A 349 -9.63 -1.61 -15.02
C GLU A 349 -8.26 -0.91 -15.01
N THR A 350 -8.25 0.38 -15.32
CA THR A 350 -7.02 1.22 -15.29
C THR A 350 -7.09 2.14 -14.09
N MET A 351 -6.07 2.09 -13.24
CA MET A 351 -5.93 3.00 -12.11
C MET A 351 -5.70 4.44 -12.59
N LYS A 352 -6.01 5.42 -11.73
CA LYS A 352 -5.68 6.83 -11.97
C LYS A 352 -4.29 7.11 -11.40
N ASN A 353 -3.42 7.73 -12.21
CA ASN A 353 -2.10 8.14 -11.74
C ASN A 353 -2.23 9.14 -10.57
N GLN A 354 -1.26 9.13 -9.65
CA GLN A 354 -1.21 9.97 -8.45
C GLN A 354 -2.41 9.82 -7.50
N SER A 355 -3.20 8.76 -7.64
CA SER A 355 -4.33 8.46 -6.76
C SER A 355 -3.95 7.43 -5.70
N THR A 356 -4.60 7.52 -4.54
CA THR A 356 -4.43 6.56 -3.44
C THR A 356 -5.54 5.53 -3.46
N TYR A 357 -5.15 4.27 -3.32
CA TYR A 357 -6.03 3.11 -3.25
C TYR A 357 -5.76 2.32 -1.97
N ARG A 358 -6.65 1.38 -1.67
CA ARG A 358 -6.55 0.49 -0.51
C ARG A 358 -6.57 -0.96 -0.96
N ILE A 359 -5.82 -1.79 -0.26
CA ILE A 359 -5.82 -3.23 -0.45
C ILE A 359 -5.85 -3.95 0.90
N SER A 360 -6.63 -5.02 0.95
CA SER A 360 -6.69 -5.98 2.04
C SER A 360 -6.24 -7.34 1.52
N ILE A 361 -5.50 -8.07 2.34
CA ILE A 361 -4.98 -9.40 2.05
C ILE A 361 -5.43 -10.32 3.18
N ASN A 362 -6.07 -11.43 2.85
CA ASN A 362 -6.62 -12.36 3.84
C ASN A 362 -5.79 -13.62 3.97
N LYS A 363 -5.18 -13.85 5.16
CA LYS A 363 -4.46 -15.09 5.51
C LYS A 363 -3.56 -15.58 4.39
N ILE A 364 -2.68 -14.71 3.90
CA ILE A 364 -1.60 -15.12 3.01
C ILE A 364 -0.57 -15.89 3.84
N LYS A 365 -0.03 -16.98 3.30
CA LYS A 365 0.95 -17.81 4.00
C LYS A 365 2.35 -17.58 3.45
N SER A 366 3.35 -17.66 4.31
CA SER A 366 4.74 -17.86 3.88
C SER A 366 4.89 -19.30 3.35
N ALA A 367 5.94 -19.55 2.57
CA ALA A 367 6.30 -20.90 2.14
C ALA A 367 6.56 -21.87 3.33
N LYS A 368 6.74 -21.34 4.55
CA LYS A 368 6.91 -22.09 5.80
C LYS A 368 5.63 -22.19 6.65
N GLY A 369 4.53 -21.62 6.17
CA GLY A 369 3.20 -21.72 6.80
C GLY A 369 2.85 -20.61 7.79
N GLU A 370 3.65 -19.56 7.91
CA GLU A 370 3.29 -18.39 8.73
C GLU A 370 2.17 -17.60 8.06
N GLU A 371 1.11 -17.26 8.78
CA GLU A 371 -0.05 -16.55 8.24
C GLU A 371 0.01 -15.05 8.52
N LEU A 372 -0.39 -14.25 7.52
CA LEU A 372 -0.49 -12.80 7.62
C LEU A 372 -1.83 -12.31 7.02
N SER A 373 -2.51 -11.41 7.73
CA SER A 373 -3.68 -10.68 7.23
C SER A 373 -3.44 -9.18 7.30
N ILE A 374 -3.83 -8.47 6.24
CA ILE A 374 -3.66 -7.03 6.07
C ILE A 374 -5.03 -6.42 5.78
N LYS A 375 -5.42 -5.38 6.50
CA LYS A 375 -6.72 -4.71 6.34
C LYS A 375 -6.53 -3.26 5.90
N ASP A 376 -7.19 -2.88 4.80
CA ASP A 376 -7.29 -1.51 4.28
C ASP A 376 -5.95 -0.76 4.18
N ARG A 377 -4.88 -1.46 3.77
CA ARG A 377 -3.56 -0.85 3.61
C ARG A 377 -3.55 0.09 2.41
N GLU A 378 -3.18 1.34 2.64
CA GLU A 378 -3.07 2.35 1.59
C GLU A 378 -1.80 2.19 0.75
N PHE A 379 -1.94 2.45 -0.55
CA PHE A 379 -0.83 2.61 -1.48
C PHE A 379 -1.17 3.68 -2.52
N THR A 380 -0.15 4.38 -3.01
CA THR A 380 -0.30 5.40 -4.06
C THR A 380 0.24 4.86 -5.37
N VAL A 381 -0.50 5.12 -6.44
CA VAL A 381 -0.09 4.76 -7.81
C VAL A 381 0.75 5.89 -8.37
N ILE A 382 1.98 5.59 -8.77
CA ILE A 382 2.91 6.56 -9.36
C ILE A 382 3.55 5.91 -10.57
N ASP A 383 3.00 6.24 -11.74
CA ASP A 383 3.56 5.88 -13.02
C ASP A 383 4.29 7.09 -13.61
N LYS A 384 5.58 6.94 -13.88
CA LYS A 384 6.49 7.98 -14.39
C LYS A 384 7.52 7.47 -15.38
N ASP A 385 7.57 6.15 -15.56
CA ASP A 385 8.60 5.49 -16.33
C ASP A 385 8.08 5.26 -17.75
N MET A 386 8.99 5.12 -18.71
CA MET A 386 8.63 4.79 -20.09
C MET A 386 8.75 3.29 -20.29
N PRO A 387 7.91 2.68 -21.15
CA PRO A 387 7.92 1.25 -21.38
C PRO A 387 9.21 0.78 -22.06
N LYS A 388 9.80 -0.29 -21.54
CA LYS A 388 11.07 -0.88 -21.99
C LYS A 388 10.95 -2.37 -22.22
N ILE A 389 11.76 -2.90 -23.13
CA ILE A 389 11.92 -4.35 -23.32
C ILE A 389 12.85 -4.86 -22.21
N LEU A 390 12.40 -5.86 -21.47
CA LEU A 390 13.22 -6.57 -20.50
C LEU A 390 13.83 -7.84 -21.11
N ASP A 391 13.03 -8.59 -21.86
CA ASP A 391 13.45 -9.85 -22.48
C ASP A 391 12.62 -10.20 -23.72
N VAL A 392 13.19 -11.04 -24.60
CA VAL A 392 12.52 -11.60 -25.77
C VAL A 392 12.85 -13.09 -25.84
N SER A 393 11.83 -13.93 -25.76
CA SER A 393 11.94 -15.39 -25.84
C SER A 393 11.17 -15.94 -27.03
N GLN A 394 11.64 -17.06 -27.58
CA GLN A 394 10.96 -17.72 -28.68
C GLN A 394 9.73 -18.50 -28.19
N LEU A 395 8.70 -18.56 -29.03
CA LEU A 395 7.57 -19.47 -28.88
C LEU A 395 7.59 -20.42 -30.07
N GLY A 396 8.57 -21.33 -30.07
CA GLY A 396 8.80 -22.29 -31.14
C GLY A 396 8.79 -21.67 -32.54
N ASN A 397 8.14 -22.34 -33.49
CA ASN A 397 7.98 -21.85 -34.87
C ASN A 397 6.70 -21.01 -35.08
N LYS A 398 5.95 -20.70 -34.01
CA LYS A 398 4.65 -20.03 -34.05
C LYS A 398 4.68 -18.59 -33.54
N GLY A 399 5.73 -18.14 -32.89
CA GLY A 399 5.82 -16.74 -32.47
C GLY A 399 7.03 -16.39 -31.62
N ILE A 400 6.99 -15.19 -31.05
CA ILE A 400 7.91 -14.73 -30.01
C ILE A 400 7.12 -14.07 -28.86
N LYS A 401 7.65 -14.20 -27.65
CA LYS A 401 7.15 -13.59 -26.41
C LYS A 401 8.09 -12.45 -26.01
N ILE A 402 7.52 -11.29 -25.71
CA ILE A 402 8.26 -10.07 -25.37
C ILE A 402 7.83 -9.66 -23.97
N HIS A 403 8.79 -9.61 -23.04
CA HIS A 403 8.58 -9.13 -21.67
C HIS A 403 8.85 -7.64 -21.61
N MET A 404 7.84 -6.86 -21.22
CA MET A 404 7.92 -5.42 -21.07
C MET A 404 8.14 -5.05 -19.60
N SER A 405 8.65 -3.84 -19.34
CA SER A 405 8.77 -3.28 -17.99
C SER A 405 7.41 -3.02 -17.32
N GLU A 406 6.35 -2.95 -18.13
CA GLU A 406 4.99 -2.63 -17.72
C GLU A 406 3.96 -3.03 -18.80
N PRO A 407 2.67 -3.15 -18.46
CA PRO A 407 1.60 -3.41 -19.42
C PRO A 407 1.44 -2.33 -20.50
N ILE A 408 1.33 -2.77 -21.76
CA ILE A 408 1.27 -1.89 -22.93
C ILE A 408 -0.15 -1.71 -23.45
N LYS A 409 -0.52 -0.47 -23.76
CA LYS A 409 -1.86 -0.11 -24.23
C LYS A 409 -1.96 -0.27 -25.74
N ASN A 410 -2.73 -1.27 -26.17
CA ASN A 410 -3.12 -1.51 -27.56
C ASN A 410 -1.92 -1.59 -28.56
N PRO A 411 -0.92 -2.44 -28.32
CA PRO A 411 0.17 -2.63 -29.27
C PRO A 411 -0.37 -3.17 -30.61
N LYS A 412 0.26 -2.78 -31.71
CA LYS A 412 -0.13 -3.17 -33.07
C LYS A 412 1.06 -3.80 -33.79
N SER A 413 0.80 -4.66 -34.78
CA SER A 413 1.86 -5.31 -35.55
C SER A 413 2.82 -4.31 -36.22
N SER A 414 2.34 -3.11 -36.57
CA SER A 414 3.14 -2.02 -37.12
C SER A 414 4.21 -1.49 -36.16
N ASN A 415 4.10 -1.73 -34.86
CA ASN A 415 5.09 -1.33 -33.87
C ASN A 415 6.35 -2.21 -33.89
N PHE A 416 6.31 -3.37 -34.56
CA PHE A 416 7.35 -4.38 -34.50
C PHE A 416 7.97 -4.65 -35.87
N LYS A 417 9.30 -4.77 -35.90
CA LYS A 417 10.07 -5.27 -37.03
C LYS A 417 11.06 -6.33 -36.57
N ILE A 418 11.30 -7.35 -37.38
CA ILE A 418 12.36 -8.34 -37.14
C ILE A 418 13.33 -8.24 -38.31
N ASP A 419 14.62 -8.04 -38.00
CA ASP A 419 15.69 -7.79 -38.96
C ASP A 419 15.36 -6.65 -39.96
N GLY A 420 14.73 -5.59 -39.43
CA GLY A 420 14.29 -4.43 -40.21
C GLY A 420 13.05 -4.65 -41.09
N LYS A 421 12.47 -5.86 -41.13
CA LYS A 421 11.26 -6.19 -41.89
C LYS A 421 10.02 -6.13 -41.00
N ALA A 422 8.90 -5.66 -41.55
CA ALA A 422 7.63 -5.65 -40.82
C ALA A 422 7.19 -7.07 -40.45
N VAL A 423 6.71 -7.24 -39.21
CA VAL A 423 6.28 -8.55 -38.72
C VAL A 423 4.85 -8.85 -39.17
N SER A 424 4.65 -10.03 -39.76
CA SER A 424 3.34 -10.55 -40.17
C SER A 424 2.79 -11.47 -39.07
N ALA A 425 2.40 -10.87 -37.94
CA ALA A 425 1.89 -11.57 -36.76
C ALA A 425 0.61 -10.93 -36.22
N GLN A 426 -0.22 -11.76 -35.58
CA GLN A 426 -1.22 -11.31 -34.63
C GLN A 426 -0.54 -10.85 -33.34
N VAL A 427 -0.97 -9.71 -32.81
CA VAL A 427 -0.45 -9.18 -31.55
C VAL A 427 -1.44 -9.51 -30.45
N GLU A 428 -0.96 -10.21 -29.44
CA GLU A 428 -1.69 -10.56 -28.23
C GLU A 428 -0.98 -9.95 -27.03
N THR A 429 -1.74 -9.63 -25.99
CA THR A 429 -1.22 -9.03 -24.76
C THR A 429 -1.72 -9.80 -23.56
N GLU A 430 -0.79 -10.25 -22.73
CA GLU A 430 -1.07 -10.86 -21.43
C GLU A 430 -0.28 -10.11 -20.36
N ASN A 431 -0.92 -9.16 -19.69
CA ASN A 431 -0.32 -8.35 -18.62
C ASN A 431 0.83 -7.48 -19.17
N ASP A 432 2.05 -7.66 -18.68
CA ASP A 432 3.31 -7.05 -19.14
C ASP A 432 3.97 -7.81 -20.31
N ILE A 433 3.29 -8.82 -20.87
CA ILE A 433 3.79 -9.64 -21.96
C ILE A 433 3.07 -9.29 -23.26
N ILE A 434 3.84 -9.12 -24.34
CA ILE A 434 3.35 -9.07 -25.72
C ILE A 434 3.73 -10.35 -26.43
N ILE A 435 2.76 -11.02 -27.02
CA ILE A 435 2.97 -12.21 -27.86
C ILE A 435 2.76 -11.80 -29.32
N LEU A 436 3.78 -12.02 -30.14
CA LEU A 436 3.68 -11.90 -31.60
C LEU A 436 3.48 -13.29 -32.19
N ARG A 437 2.22 -13.64 -32.46
CA ARG A 437 1.84 -14.94 -33.01
C ARG A 437 1.84 -14.91 -34.53
N PHE A 438 2.75 -15.64 -35.15
CA PHE A 438 2.86 -15.69 -36.61
C PHE A 438 1.60 -16.29 -37.23
N TYR A 439 1.10 -15.69 -38.32
CA TYR A 439 -0.12 -16.19 -38.98
C TYR A 439 0.04 -17.59 -39.60
N SER A 440 1.28 -18.04 -39.82
CA SER A 440 1.60 -19.39 -40.29
C SER A 440 3.09 -19.66 -40.12
N SER A 441 3.48 -20.94 -40.08
CA SER A 441 4.88 -21.39 -39.99
C SER A 441 5.79 -20.87 -41.11
N ARG A 442 5.27 -20.40 -42.25
CA ARG A 442 6.07 -19.76 -43.31
C ARG A 442 6.74 -18.45 -42.88
N TYR A 443 6.25 -17.84 -41.80
CA TYR A 443 6.79 -16.61 -41.21
C TYR A 443 7.65 -16.92 -39.97
N ALA A 444 7.85 -18.20 -39.65
CA ALA A 444 8.80 -18.62 -38.63
C ALA A 444 10.18 -18.08 -38.99
N LEU A 445 10.93 -17.74 -37.95
CA LEU A 445 12.30 -17.28 -38.08
C LEU A 445 13.22 -18.48 -38.30
N GLU A 446 14.30 -18.27 -39.05
CA GLU A 446 15.34 -19.28 -39.22
C GLU A 446 16.16 -19.43 -37.93
N GLU A 447 16.87 -20.54 -37.75
CA GLU A 447 17.77 -20.70 -36.61
C GLU A 447 18.89 -19.65 -36.64
N GLY A 448 19.21 -19.06 -35.49
CA GLY A 448 20.28 -18.09 -35.34
C GLY A 448 19.84 -16.76 -34.72
N ARG A 449 20.69 -15.74 -34.86
CA ARG A 449 20.54 -14.46 -34.18
C ARG A 449 19.71 -13.47 -34.98
N HIS A 450 18.68 -12.92 -34.35
CA HIS A 450 17.77 -11.93 -34.91
C HIS A 450 17.75 -10.64 -34.09
N ILE A 451 17.23 -9.57 -34.67
CA ILE A 451 17.03 -8.29 -33.98
C ILE A 451 15.55 -7.90 -34.04
N LEU A 452 14.92 -7.78 -32.88
CA LEU A 452 13.60 -7.18 -32.73
C LEU A 452 13.74 -5.66 -32.60
N SER A 453 13.12 -4.92 -33.50
CA SER A 453 12.97 -3.46 -33.41
C SER A 453 11.55 -3.11 -33.01
N ILE A 454 11.40 -2.31 -31.95
CA ILE A 454 10.12 -1.81 -31.46
C ILE A 454 10.11 -0.28 -31.53
N SER A 455 8.99 0.29 -32.00
CA SER A 455 8.77 1.75 -32.04
C SER A 455 7.33 2.12 -31.72
N GLY A 456 7.11 3.21 -30.99
CA GLY A 456 5.78 3.82 -30.76
C GLY A 456 4.83 2.98 -29.91
N LEU A 457 5.35 2.24 -28.93
CA LEU A 457 4.52 1.63 -27.88
C LEU A 457 4.15 2.69 -26.84
N ILE A 458 2.92 2.61 -26.34
CA ILE A 458 2.40 3.54 -25.33
C ILE A 458 1.87 2.70 -24.17
N ASP A 459 2.19 3.08 -22.94
CA ASP A 459 1.66 2.43 -21.73
C ASP A 459 0.22 2.91 -21.39
N TYR A 460 -0.26 2.54 -20.20
CA TYR A 460 -1.58 2.97 -19.72
C TYR A 460 -1.60 4.38 -19.12
N ALA A 461 -0.46 4.95 -18.72
CA ALA A 461 -0.31 6.35 -18.30
C ALA A 461 -0.17 7.34 -19.47
N GLY A 462 0.10 6.83 -20.67
CA GLY A 462 0.29 7.61 -21.88
C GLY A 462 1.74 7.97 -22.19
N PHE A 463 2.75 7.38 -21.53
CA PHE A 463 4.14 7.59 -21.94
C PHE A 463 4.48 6.74 -23.16
N GLU A 464 5.17 7.35 -24.13
CA GLU A 464 5.60 6.68 -25.34
C GLU A 464 7.02 6.12 -25.15
N GLY A 465 7.19 4.83 -25.42
CA GLY A 465 8.47 4.14 -25.35
C GLY A 465 9.41 4.60 -26.46
N LEU A 466 10.69 4.73 -26.12
CA LEU A 466 11.75 4.99 -27.10
C LEU A 466 11.94 3.79 -28.05
N ASP A 467 12.42 4.09 -29.25
CA ASP A 467 12.82 3.07 -30.22
C ASP A 467 13.90 2.15 -29.63
N GLN A 468 13.65 0.85 -29.66
CA GLN A 468 14.50 -0.15 -29.04
C GLN A 468 14.85 -1.26 -30.04
N ASN A 469 16.11 -1.68 -30.04
CA ASN A 469 16.58 -2.85 -30.79
C ASN A 469 17.08 -3.88 -29.78
N PHE A 470 16.47 -5.07 -29.79
CA PHE A 470 16.80 -6.14 -28.86
C PHE A 470 17.26 -7.38 -29.64
N PRO A 471 18.51 -7.84 -29.46
CA PRO A 471 18.96 -9.07 -30.08
C PRO A 471 18.40 -10.28 -29.34
N PHE A 472 17.94 -11.29 -30.07
CA PHE A 472 17.49 -12.57 -29.53
C PHE A 472 17.89 -13.71 -30.46
N ASP A 473 17.96 -14.94 -29.94
CA ASP A 473 18.37 -16.12 -30.69
C ASP A 473 17.17 -17.06 -30.87
N ILE A 474 17.09 -17.70 -32.04
CA ILE A 474 16.15 -18.77 -32.36
C ILE A 474 16.90 -20.09 -32.39
N ILE A 475 16.38 -21.08 -31.66
CA ILE A 475 16.95 -22.43 -31.50
C ILE A 475 15.84 -23.44 -31.78
N GLU A 476 16.16 -24.53 -32.48
CA GLU A 476 15.18 -25.60 -32.74
C GLU A 476 14.80 -26.34 -31.44
N ASP A 477 13.51 -26.63 -31.29
CA ASP A 477 12.98 -27.42 -30.18
C ASP A 477 12.23 -28.66 -30.68
N GLU A 478 12.72 -29.82 -30.27
CA GLU A 478 12.19 -31.14 -30.62
C GLU A 478 11.60 -31.89 -29.41
N ASN A 479 11.60 -31.28 -28.21
CA ASN A 479 11.16 -31.94 -26.99
C ASN A 479 9.71 -31.62 -26.67
N PRO A 480 8.90 -32.58 -26.22
CA PRO A 480 7.56 -32.28 -25.71
C PRO A 480 7.63 -31.64 -24.31
N PRO A 481 6.61 -30.84 -23.95
CA PRO A 481 6.53 -30.19 -22.65
C PRO A 481 6.44 -31.22 -21.52
N LYS A 482 7.12 -30.95 -20.40
CA LYS A 482 7.17 -31.79 -19.21
C LYS A 482 6.51 -31.11 -18.04
N VAL A 483 5.74 -31.88 -17.27
CA VAL A 483 5.11 -31.37 -16.05
C VAL A 483 6.19 -31.21 -14.97
N ILE A 484 6.39 -29.99 -14.49
CA ILE A 484 7.24 -29.66 -13.33
C ILE A 484 6.46 -29.89 -12.04
N ASN A 485 5.23 -29.38 -11.97
CA ASN A 485 4.42 -29.46 -10.75
C ASN A 485 2.92 -29.44 -11.05
N ALA A 486 2.12 -29.88 -10.09
CA ALA A 486 0.68 -29.73 -10.16
C ALA A 486 0.07 -29.56 -8.77
N TYR A 487 -0.86 -28.62 -8.68
CA TYR A 487 -1.57 -28.25 -7.47
C TYR A 487 -3.07 -28.41 -7.72
N ALA A 488 -3.82 -28.85 -6.72
CA ALA A 488 -5.26 -29.05 -6.85
C ALA A 488 -6.00 -28.61 -5.58
N THR A 489 -7.14 -27.97 -5.76
CA THR A 489 -8.21 -27.86 -4.77
C THR A 489 -9.38 -28.76 -5.21
N MET A 490 -10.46 -28.81 -4.43
CA MET A 490 -11.66 -29.55 -4.85
C MET A 490 -12.36 -28.97 -6.08
N ASP A 491 -12.02 -27.74 -6.50
CA ASP A 491 -12.68 -27.02 -7.59
C ASP A 491 -11.72 -26.50 -8.68
N GLU A 492 -10.40 -26.63 -8.53
CA GLU A 492 -9.41 -26.16 -9.51
C GLU A 492 -8.16 -27.06 -9.52
N VAL A 493 -7.50 -27.20 -10.68
CA VAL A 493 -6.17 -27.79 -10.80
C VAL A 493 -5.27 -26.85 -11.61
N VAL A 494 -4.07 -26.58 -11.11
CA VAL A 494 -3.03 -25.81 -11.82
C VAL A 494 -1.87 -26.75 -12.12
N ILE A 495 -1.51 -26.88 -13.40
CA ILE A 495 -0.41 -27.73 -13.88
C ILE A 495 0.67 -26.83 -14.46
N GLN A 496 1.89 -26.94 -13.93
CA GLN A 496 3.07 -26.20 -14.33
C GLN A 496 3.93 -27.06 -15.26
N PHE A 497 4.33 -26.52 -16.39
CA PHE A 497 5.24 -27.14 -17.35
C PHE A 497 6.62 -26.47 -17.32
N ASP A 498 7.62 -27.11 -17.95
CA ASP A 498 8.98 -26.57 -18.13
C ASP A 498 9.13 -25.58 -19.29
N GLU A 499 8.07 -25.41 -20.06
CA GLU A 499 7.99 -24.52 -21.21
C GLU A 499 6.54 -24.05 -21.46
N ASP A 500 6.40 -23.05 -22.32
CA ASP A 500 5.10 -22.47 -22.67
C ASP A 500 4.23 -23.43 -23.49
N ILE A 501 2.96 -23.52 -23.11
CA ILE A 501 1.98 -24.37 -23.80
C ILE A 501 1.25 -23.56 -24.87
N ASP A 502 1.11 -24.13 -26.08
CA ASP A 502 0.31 -23.54 -27.15
C ASP A 502 -1.19 -23.69 -26.83
N PRO A 503 -1.94 -22.59 -26.60
CA PRO A 503 -3.36 -22.65 -26.27
C PRO A 503 -4.21 -23.35 -27.33
N ASP A 504 -3.81 -23.28 -28.60
CA ASP A 504 -4.54 -23.92 -29.71
C ASP A 504 -4.41 -25.45 -29.70
N SER A 505 -3.41 -25.99 -29.00
CA SER A 505 -3.25 -27.44 -28.86
C SER A 505 -4.23 -28.05 -27.84
N ILE A 506 -4.79 -27.22 -26.96
CA ILE A 506 -5.47 -27.63 -25.74
C ILE A 506 -6.98 -27.75 -25.92
N SER A 507 -7.53 -28.84 -25.38
CA SER A 507 -8.97 -29.05 -25.23
C SER A 507 -9.29 -29.47 -23.79
N ARG A 508 -10.49 -29.15 -23.28
CA ARG A 508 -10.96 -29.73 -22.00
C ARG A 508 -10.94 -31.25 -21.97
N ASN A 509 -11.02 -31.90 -23.13
CA ASN A 509 -10.99 -33.36 -23.24
C ASN A 509 -9.57 -33.93 -23.17
N SER A 510 -8.53 -33.08 -23.25
CA SER A 510 -7.13 -33.43 -23.00
C SER A 510 -6.86 -33.81 -21.55
N PHE A 511 -7.77 -33.45 -20.63
CA PHE A 511 -7.61 -33.65 -19.20
C PHE A 511 -8.78 -34.43 -18.63
N TYR A 512 -8.52 -35.52 -17.94
CA TYR A 512 -9.57 -36.23 -17.21
C TYR A 512 -9.01 -37.00 -16.01
N TRP A 513 -9.90 -37.29 -15.06
CA TRP A 513 -9.66 -38.29 -14.02
C TRP A 513 -10.77 -39.34 -14.06
N GLU A 514 -10.53 -40.48 -13.43
CA GLU A 514 -11.46 -41.61 -13.45
C GLU A 514 -12.10 -41.81 -12.07
N SER A 515 -13.44 -41.77 -12.03
CA SER A 515 -14.23 -42.15 -10.86
C SER A 515 -14.89 -43.50 -11.15
N GLY A 516 -14.23 -44.60 -10.77
CA GLY A 516 -14.63 -45.94 -11.21
C GLY A 516 -14.42 -46.09 -12.73
N SER A 517 -15.47 -46.42 -13.48
CA SER A 517 -15.39 -46.56 -14.95
C SER A 517 -15.71 -45.28 -15.74
N ARG A 518 -16.01 -44.16 -15.05
CA ARG A 518 -16.42 -42.91 -15.70
C ARG A 518 -15.26 -41.91 -15.73
N LYS A 519 -14.97 -41.37 -16.92
CA LYS A 519 -14.08 -40.22 -17.10
C LYS A 519 -14.80 -38.93 -16.71
N LYS A 520 -14.15 -38.12 -15.88
CA LYS A 520 -14.59 -36.80 -15.43
C LYS A 520 -13.65 -35.74 -15.99
N TYR A 521 -14.23 -34.73 -16.62
CA TYR A 521 -13.51 -33.67 -17.34
C TYR A 521 -13.73 -32.33 -16.64
N PRO A 522 -12.78 -31.39 -16.73
CA PRO A 522 -13.00 -30.04 -16.24
C PRO A 522 -14.11 -29.31 -17.02
N SER A 523 -14.78 -28.35 -16.37
CA SER A 523 -15.78 -27.48 -17.00
C SER A 523 -15.16 -26.51 -17.99
N SER A 524 -13.95 -26.03 -17.72
CA SER A 524 -13.17 -25.18 -18.63
C SER A 524 -11.67 -25.38 -18.44
N VAL A 525 -10.89 -24.97 -19.43
CA VAL A 525 -9.42 -25.00 -19.40
C VAL A 525 -8.89 -23.66 -19.88
N LYS A 526 -7.89 -23.13 -19.18
CA LYS A 526 -7.17 -21.91 -19.52
C LYS A 526 -5.68 -22.19 -19.56
N VAL A 527 -5.01 -21.69 -20.59
CA VAL A 527 -3.54 -21.68 -20.68
C VAL A 527 -3.06 -20.28 -20.32
N SER A 528 -1.98 -20.18 -19.55
CA SER A 528 -1.30 -18.93 -19.21
C SER A 528 0.20 -19.21 -19.19
N GLY A 529 0.88 -18.91 -20.30
CA GLY A 529 2.27 -19.29 -20.52
C GLY A 529 2.52 -20.80 -20.37
N ASP A 530 3.32 -21.15 -19.37
CA ASP A 530 3.72 -22.51 -18.98
C ASP A 530 2.76 -23.17 -17.98
N GLN A 531 1.64 -22.52 -17.67
CA GLN A 531 0.60 -23.05 -16.79
C GLN A 531 -0.69 -23.41 -17.53
N VAL A 532 -1.28 -24.54 -17.12
CA VAL A 532 -2.63 -24.95 -17.50
C VAL A 532 -3.53 -25.02 -16.27
N ILE A 533 -4.61 -24.25 -16.28
CA ILE A 533 -5.60 -24.15 -15.20
C ILE A 533 -6.86 -24.89 -15.64
N LEU A 534 -7.29 -25.87 -14.85
CA LEU A 534 -8.47 -26.70 -15.06
C LEU A 534 -9.54 -26.36 -14.02
N ASP A 535 -10.71 -25.97 -14.49
CA ASP A 535 -11.86 -25.63 -13.63
C ASP A 535 -12.72 -26.88 -13.37
N TYR A 536 -12.92 -27.22 -12.10
CA TYR A 536 -13.77 -28.31 -11.62
C TYR A 536 -14.93 -27.81 -10.74
N SER A 537 -15.26 -26.51 -10.77
CA SER A 537 -16.32 -25.90 -9.96
C SER A 537 -17.70 -26.53 -10.13
N LYS A 538 -17.98 -27.15 -11.29
CA LYS A 538 -19.26 -27.86 -11.57
C LYS A 538 -19.26 -29.35 -11.20
N ASP A 539 -18.10 -29.98 -11.18
CA ASP A 539 -17.92 -31.43 -11.03
C ASP A 539 -16.69 -31.65 -10.13
N ASN A 540 -16.85 -31.35 -8.83
CA ASN A 540 -15.74 -31.22 -7.89
C ASN A 540 -14.87 -32.48 -7.76
N LEU A 541 -13.58 -32.26 -7.53
CA LEU A 541 -12.62 -33.31 -7.22
C LEU A 541 -12.84 -33.84 -5.79
N PRO A 542 -12.53 -35.13 -5.54
CA PRO A 542 -12.62 -35.70 -4.21
C PRO A 542 -11.46 -35.22 -3.32
N SER A 543 -11.59 -35.37 -1.98
CA SER A 543 -10.55 -34.98 -1.02
C SER A 543 -9.39 -35.98 -0.88
N TYR A 544 -9.39 -37.06 -1.66
CA TYR A 544 -8.32 -38.08 -1.68
C TYR A 544 -7.49 -37.94 -2.97
N GLU A 545 -6.31 -38.56 -2.98
CA GLU A 545 -5.41 -38.52 -4.13
C GLU A 545 -6.04 -39.15 -5.39
N ILE A 546 -6.04 -38.40 -6.48
CA ILE A 546 -6.51 -38.85 -7.80
C ILE A 546 -5.36 -38.89 -8.80
N THR A 547 -5.50 -39.75 -9.80
CA THR A 547 -4.65 -39.71 -11.00
C THR A 547 -5.33 -38.89 -12.08
N LEU A 548 -4.72 -37.77 -12.46
CA LEU A 548 -5.11 -36.96 -13.59
C LEU A 548 -4.33 -37.40 -14.83
N TYR A 549 -5.05 -37.58 -15.93
CA TYR A 549 -4.54 -37.98 -17.23
C TYR A 549 -4.47 -36.77 -18.16
N LEU A 550 -3.32 -36.59 -18.79
CA LEU A 550 -3.03 -35.50 -19.72
C LEU A 550 -2.69 -36.10 -21.10
N ASP A 551 -3.32 -35.58 -22.15
CA ASP A 551 -3.04 -36.00 -23.52
C ASP A 551 -3.17 -34.84 -24.51
N ASN A 552 -2.35 -34.86 -25.56
CA ASN A 552 -2.35 -33.86 -26.63
C ASN A 552 -2.16 -32.41 -26.10
N VAL A 553 -1.27 -32.25 -25.12
CA VAL A 553 -0.75 -30.95 -24.68
C VAL A 553 0.50 -30.66 -25.50
N ALA A 554 0.53 -29.57 -26.26
CA ALA A 554 1.66 -29.24 -27.13
C ALA A 554 2.28 -27.89 -26.81
N ASP A 555 3.57 -27.78 -27.09
CA ASP A 555 4.29 -26.52 -27.13
C ASP A 555 3.99 -25.74 -28.44
N TYR A 556 4.69 -24.62 -28.61
CA TYR A 556 4.60 -23.82 -29.83
C TYR A 556 5.43 -24.37 -31.02
N SER A 557 6.08 -25.52 -30.88
CA SER A 557 6.80 -26.26 -31.93
C SER A 557 6.04 -27.50 -32.41
N ASP A 558 4.82 -27.74 -31.88
CA ASP A 558 3.98 -28.91 -32.12
C ASP A 558 4.49 -30.22 -31.50
N ASN A 559 5.46 -30.16 -30.58
CA ASN A 559 5.88 -31.30 -29.78
C ASN A 559 4.81 -31.62 -28.73
N LYS A 560 4.36 -32.87 -28.68
CA LYS A 560 3.16 -33.27 -27.92
C LYS A 560 3.46 -34.19 -26.77
N LEU A 561 3.05 -33.78 -25.57
CA LEU A 561 2.90 -34.65 -24.43
C LEU A 561 1.69 -35.59 -24.65
N ARG A 562 1.91 -36.89 -24.45
CA ARG A 562 0.89 -37.93 -24.66
C ARG A 562 0.81 -38.92 -23.51
N ASN A 563 -0.41 -39.34 -23.18
CA ASN A 563 -0.70 -40.36 -22.17
C ASN A 563 0.00 -40.13 -20.82
N TRP A 564 0.22 -38.88 -20.44
CA TRP A 564 0.91 -38.53 -19.21
C TRP A 564 -0.02 -38.65 -18.02
N LYS A 565 0.52 -39.00 -16.86
CA LYS A 565 -0.26 -39.17 -15.63
C LYS A 565 0.43 -38.43 -14.50
N ILE A 566 -0.36 -37.70 -13.74
CA ILE A 566 0.09 -37.06 -12.51
C ILE A 566 -0.86 -37.43 -11.38
N ASN A 567 -0.30 -37.68 -10.19
CA ASN A 567 -1.11 -37.85 -9.00
C ASN A 567 -1.20 -36.49 -8.30
N VAL A 568 -2.42 -36.08 -7.98
CA VAL A 568 -2.70 -34.85 -7.26
C VAL A 568 -3.63 -35.18 -6.10
N LYS A 569 -3.32 -34.66 -4.92
CA LYS A 569 -4.22 -34.71 -3.76
C LYS A 569 -4.84 -33.33 -3.59
N PRO A 570 -6.14 -33.17 -3.88
CA PRO A 570 -6.82 -31.90 -3.66
C PRO A 570 -6.70 -31.42 -2.22
N GLU A 571 -6.23 -30.20 -2.05
CA GLU A 571 -6.28 -29.50 -0.78
C GLU A 571 -7.73 -29.14 -0.47
N VAL A 572 -8.16 -29.46 0.74
CA VAL A 572 -9.51 -29.15 1.21
C VAL A 572 -9.48 -27.76 1.83
N ASP A 573 -10.24 -26.84 1.25
CA ASP A 573 -10.43 -25.52 1.83
C ASP A 573 -11.50 -25.59 2.93
N ASP A 574 -11.07 -25.70 4.18
CA ASP A 574 -11.90 -25.69 5.38
C ASP A 574 -11.98 -24.31 6.05
N SER A 575 -11.35 -23.29 5.45
CA SER A 575 -11.29 -21.97 6.05
C SER A 575 -12.61 -21.21 5.85
N GLN A 576 -13.11 -20.60 6.92
CA GLN A 576 -14.38 -19.90 6.93
C GLN A 576 -14.27 -18.54 6.21
N PRO A 577 -15.33 -18.07 5.54
CA PRO A 577 -15.39 -16.69 5.06
C PRO A 577 -15.40 -15.72 6.26
N GLU A 578 -14.89 -14.51 6.03
CA GLU A 578 -14.79 -13.43 7.01
C GLU A 578 -15.20 -12.11 6.34
N VAL A 579 -15.76 -11.17 7.10
CA VAL A 579 -16.02 -9.81 6.60
C VAL A 579 -14.72 -9.02 6.66
N VAL A 580 -14.23 -8.61 5.49
CA VAL A 580 -12.99 -7.84 5.36
C VAL A 580 -13.27 -6.35 5.50
N LYS A 581 -14.41 -5.87 5.00
CA LYS A 581 -14.74 -4.45 4.99
C LYS A 581 -16.23 -4.18 4.92
N LEU A 582 -16.64 -3.09 5.57
CA LEU A 582 -17.93 -2.44 5.43
C LEU A 582 -17.75 -1.01 4.93
N THR A 583 -18.64 -0.57 4.04
CA THR A 583 -18.75 0.84 3.63
C THR A 583 -20.22 1.24 3.58
N ILE A 584 -20.51 2.53 3.74
CA ILE A 584 -21.87 3.04 3.76
C ILE A 584 -22.00 4.16 2.74
N SER A 585 -23.11 4.19 2.01
CA SER A 585 -23.41 5.29 1.08
C SER A 585 -23.66 6.59 1.84
N GLN A 586 -23.40 7.73 1.17
CA GLN A 586 -23.54 9.06 1.79
C GLN A 586 -24.96 9.35 2.31
N ASP A 587 -25.99 8.76 1.69
CA ASP A 587 -27.38 8.89 2.12
C ASP A 587 -27.78 7.92 3.24
N GLY A 588 -26.86 7.08 3.71
CA GLY A 588 -27.08 6.08 4.75
C GLY A 588 -28.02 4.94 4.34
N LYS A 589 -28.36 4.78 3.06
CA LYS A 589 -29.33 3.77 2.59
C LYS A 589 -28.72 2.48 2.06
N THR A 590 -27.42 2.43 1.83
CA THR A 590 -26.74 1.25 1.29
C THR A 590 -25.50 0.93 2.11
N ILE A 591 -25.41 -0.30 2.60
CA ILE A 591 -24.20 -0.83 3.24
C ILE A 591 -23.57 -1.82 2.26
N THR A 592 -22.32 -1.60 1.86
CA THR A 592 -21.58 -2.53 1.01
C THR A 592 -20.62 -3.36 1.87
N VAL A 593 -20.75 -4.68 1.76
CA VAL A 593 -19.96 -5.68 2.47
C VAL A 593 -18.99 -6.36 1.53
N TYR A 594 -17.75 -6.52 1.98
CA TYR A 594 -16.71 -7.26 1.29
C TYR A 594 -16.30 -8.48 2.10
N PHE A 595 -16.40 -9.67 1.51
CA PHE A 595 -16.04 -10.94 2.12
C PHE A 595 -14.65 -11.41 1.67
N SER A 596 -13.99 -12.15 2.54
CA SER A 596 -12.68 -12.75 2.27
C SER A 596 -12.72 -13.85 1.21
N LYS A 597 -13.93 -14.37 0.92
CA LYS A 597 -14.20 -15.44 -0.04
C LYS A 597 -15.44 -15.17 -0.88
N ASN A 598 -15.58 -15.90 -1.98
CA ASN A 598 -16.86 -15.94 -2.69
C ASN A 598 -17.88 -16.61 -1.76
N VAL A 599 -18.99 -15.92 -1.51
CA VAL A 599 -20.06 -16.40 -0.63
C VAL A 599 -21.40 -16.38 -1.34
N ASP A 600 -22.35 -17.13 -0.78
CA ASP A 600 -23.76 -17.04 -1.10
C ASP A 600 -24.42 -16.07 -0.10
N GLY A 601 -24.26 -14.76 -0.35
CA GLY A 601 -24.68 -13.68 0.54
C GLY A 601 -25.97 -12.98 0.13
N GLY A 602 -26.68 -13.44 -0.91
CA GLY A 602 -27.82 -12.71 -1.50
C GLY A 602 -29.10 -12.71 -0.66
N ASN A 603 -29.18 -13.52 0.38
CA ASN A 603 -30.37 -13.60 1.22
C ASN A 603 -30.38 -12.48 2.27
N ARG A 604 -31.36 -11.58 2.19
CA ARG A 604 -31.52 -10.48 3.17
C ARG A 604 -31.63 -10.93 4.63
N ASN A 605 -32.05 -12.18 4.89
CA ASN A 605 -32.19 -12.70 6.25
C ASN A 605 -30.84 -12.96 6.94
N TYR A 606 -29.73 -12.96 6.20
CA TYR A 606 -28.40 -13.06 6.76
C TYR A 606 -27.93 -11.77 7.44
N TYR A 607 -28.63 -10.65 7.22
CA TYR A 607 -28.23 -9.33 7.71
C TYR A 607 -29.26 -8.82 8.71
N ASN A 608 -28.80 -8.54 9.91
CA ASN A 608 -29.62 -7.96 10.96
C ASN A 608 -28.99 -6.67 11.44
N ILE A 609 -29.73 -5.57 11.35
CA ILE A 609 -29.25 -4.23 11.69
C ILE A 609 -30.15 -3.67 12.79
N LYS A 610 -29.54 -3.14 13.84
CA LYS A 610 -30.23 -2.50 14.97
C LYS A 610 -29.69 -1.11 15.21
N ASP A 611 -30.56 -0.17 15.56
CA ASP A 611 -30.16 1.15 16.05
C ASP A 611 -29.65 1.10 17.50
N GLU A 612 -29.14 2.22 18.01
CA GLU A 612 -28.64 2.36 19.38
C GLU A 612 -29.70 2.01 20.46
N LYS A 613 -30.99 2.12 20.14
CA LYS A 613 -32.11 1.78 21.03
C LYS A 613 -32.53 0.31 20.89
N GLY A 614 -31.87 -0.46 20.03
CA GLY A 614 -32.17 -1.86 19.75
C GLY A 614 -33.32 -2.09 18.76
N ASN A 615 -33.87 -1.05 18.14
CA ASN A 615 -34.91 -1.18 17.11
C ASN A 615 -34.30 -1.68 15.81
N ARG A 616 -35.06 -2.48 15.07
CA ARG A 616 -34.60 -3.08 13.81
C ARG A 616 -34.62 -2.06 12.66
N VAL A 617 -33.52 -1.97 11.92
CA VAL A 617 -33.46 -1.29 10.62
C VAL A 617 -33.72 -2.33 9.53
N PHE A 618 -34.69 -2.07 8.64
CA PHE A 618 -35.13 -3.06 7.66
C PHE A 618 -34.28 -3.05 6.38
N VAL A 619 -33.86 -4.24 5.97
CA VAL A 619 -33.20 -4.49 4.67
C VAL A 619 -34.26 -4.72 3.59
N SER A 620 -34.26 -3.89 2.55
CA SER A 620 -35.18 -4.00 1.41
C SER A 620 -34.75 -5.11 0.45
N SER A 621 -33.48 -5.08 0.03
CA SER A 621 -32.89 -6.03 -0.92
C SER A 621 -31.39 -6.16 -0.66
N VAL A 622 -30.81 -7.24 -1.18
CA VAL A 622 -29.35 -7.43 -1.22
C VAL A 622 -28.98 -7.76 -2.66
N GLU A 623 -28.06 -6.99 -3.22
CA GLU A 623 -27.57 -7.14 -4.58
C GLU A 623 -26.07 -7.40 -4.56
N GLY A 624 -25.57 -8.25 -5.46
CA GLY A 624 -24.15 -8.58 -5.51
C GLY A 624 -23.90 -10.06 -5.75
N SER A 625 -22.62 -10.41 -5.87
CA SER A 625 -22.19 -11.77 -6.09
C SER A 625 -20.71 -11.94 -5.73
N GLY A 626 -20.29 -13.17 -5.49
CA GLY A 626 -18.90 -13.45 -5.13
C GLY A 626 -18.57 -12.85 -3.77
N ARG A 627 -17.77 -11.78 -3.76
CA ARG A 627 -17.21 -11.18 -2.54
C ARG A 627 -17.85 -9.87 -2.14
N GLU A 628 -18.64 -9.26 -3.02
CA GLU A 628 -19.21 -7.94 -2.79
C GLU A 628 -20.73 -8.03 -2.77
N TYR A 629 -21.34 -7.53 -1.70
CA TYR A 629 -22.78 -7.45 -1.56
C TYR A 629 -23.19 -6.07 -1.05
N LYS A 630 -24.15 -5.44 -1.74
CA LYS A 630 -24.80 -4.18 -1.40
C LYS A 630 -26.13 -4.48 -0.71
N ILE A 631 -26.22 -4.12 0.55
CA ILE A 631 -27.41 -4.22 1.39
C ILE A 631 -28.16 -2.91 1.28
N HIS A 632 -29.31 -2.93 0.62
CA HIS A 632 -30.19 -1.78 0.52
C HIS A 632 -31.16 -1.76 1.70
N LEU A 633 -31.32 -0.60 2.31
CA LEU A 633 -32.19 -0.38 3.46
C LEU A 633 -33.50 0.28 3.03
N THR A 634 -34.60 -0.08 3.69
CA THR A 634 -35.91 0.56 3.45
C THR A 634 -35.88 2.06 3.79
N ASN A 635 -35.20 2.40 4.89
CA ASN A 635 -34.97 3.76 5.36
C ASN A 635 -33.47 3.97 5.54
N HIS A 636 -33.01 5.22 5.54
CA HIS A 636 -31.62 5.51 5.89
C HIS A 636 -31.32 5.04 7.32
N LEU A 637 -30.06 4.72 7.60
CA LEU A 637 -29.60 4.45 8.96
C LEU A 637 -29.91 5.67 9.85
N PRO A 638 -30.39 5.45 11.09
CA PRO A 638 -30.57 6.52 12.03
C PRO A 638 -29.23 7.16 12.39
N ILE A 639 -29.25 8.46 12.67
CA ILE A 639 -28.08 9.22 13.11
C ILE A 639 -27.57 8.62 14.43
N GLY A 640 -26.26 8.47 14.54
CA GLY A 640 -25.61 7.83 15.68
C GLY A 640 -25.14 6.42 15.37
N TYR A 641 -25.08 5.58 16.41
CA TYR A 641 -24.59 4.21 16.28
C TYR A 641 -25.69 3.25 15.82
N SER A 642 -25.33 2.35 14.91
CA SER A 642 -26.09 1.16 14.58
C SER A 642 -25.18 -0.06 14.63
N THR A 643 -25.72 -1.23 14.95
CA THR A 643 -24.97 -2.49 14.93
C THR A 643 -25.47 -3.35 13.79
N ILE A 644 -24.56 -3.83 12.96
CA ILE A 644 -24.84 -4.82 11.92
C ILE A 644 -24.26 -6.17 12.36
N SER A 645 -25.11 -7.20 12.32
CA SER A 645 -24.72 -8.59 12.57
C SER A 645 -25.00 -9.45 11.35
N MET A 646 -24.07 -10.33 10.99
CA MET A 646 -24.19 -11.23 9.85
C MET A 646 -23.98 -12.69 10.28
N ASP A 647 -24.89 -13.56 9.85
CA ASP A 647 -24.86 -15.00 10.14
C ASP A 647 -25.55 -15.80 9.03
N GLY A 648 -25.24 -17.10 8.94
CA GLY A 648 -25.85 -18.03 7.99
C GLY A 648 -25.33 -17.95 6.56
N ILE A 649 -24.42 -17.01 6.28
CA ILE A 649 -23.70 -16.88 5.00
C ILE A 649 -22.71 -18.05 4.88
N ARG A 650 -22.63 -18.66 3.70
CA ARG A 650 -21.69 -19.75 3.40
C ARG A 650 -20.83 -19.39 2.20
N ASP A 651 -19.60 -19.87 2.18
CA ASP A 651 -18.78 -19.76 0.98
C ASP A 651 -19.32 -20.62 -0.18
N THR A 652 -18.78 -20.39 -1.37
CA THR A 652 -19.13 -21.16 -2.58
C THR A 652 -18.26 -22.38 -2.78
N THR A 653 -17.38 -22.73 -1.82
CA THR A 653 -16.56 -23.93 -1.91
C THR A 653 -17.45 -25.18 -1.81
N PRO A 654 -16.94 -26.37 -2.20
CA PRO A 654 -17.71 -27.60 -2.06
C PRO A 654 -18.11 -27.92 -0.61
N LEU A 655 -17.34 -27.47 0.37
CA LEU A 655 -17.64 -27.66 1.80
C LEU A 655 -18.72 -26.70 2.31
N ARG A 656 -18.99 -25.60 1.60
CA ARG A 656 -19.95 -24.55 1.99
C ARG A 656 -19.68 -24.06 3.42
N ASN A 657 -18.44 -23.68 3.71
CA ASN A 657 -18.02 -23.30 5.06
C ASN A 657 -18.84 -22.09 5.53
N PRO A 658 -19.42 -22.12 6.75
CA PRO A 658 -20.18 -21.00 7.29
C PRO A 658 -19.25 -19.85 7.68
N ILE A 659 -19.73 -18.61 7.51
CA ILE A 659 -19.05 -17.41 8.00
C ILE A 659 -18.85 -17.48 9.51
N VAL A 660 -17.72 -16.96 10.00
CA VAL A 660 -17.57 -16.65 11.42
C VAL A 660 -18.62 -15.57 11.75
N PRO A 661 -19.54 -15.78 12.70
CA PRO A 661 -20.54 -14.77 13.05
C PRO A 661 -19.89 -13.41 13.25
N PHE A 662 -20.38 -12.44 12.51
CA PHE A 662 -19.76 -11.12 12.43
C PHE A 662 -20.68 -10.07 13.04
N GLU A 663 -20.11 -9.17 13.83
CA GLU A 663 -20.82 -8.04 14.42
C GLU A 663 -19.90 -6.81 14.41
N GLU A 664 -20.39 -5.70 13.85
CA GLU A 664 -19.67 -4.43 13.82
C GLU A 664 -20.63 -3.27 14.12
N THR A 665 -20.15 -2.30 14.89
CA THR A 665 -20.87 -1.06 15.14
C THR A 665 -20.46 -0.03 14.09
N ILE A 666 -21.45 0.52 13.39
CA ILE A 666 -21.31 1.56 12.39
C ILE A 666 -21.87 2.88 12.94
N TYR A 667 -21.21 3.99 12.62
CA TYR A 667 -21.64 5.32 13.01
C TYR A 667 -22.07 6.11 11.76
N ILE A 668 -23.26 6.71 11.82
CA ILE A 668 -23.81 7.57 10.76
C ILE A 668 -23.93 8.99 11.32
N GLU A 669 -23.24 9.91 10.63
CA GLU A 669 -23.43 11.35 10.82
C GLU A 669 -24.75 11.82 10.18
N ASP A 670 -25.11 13.07 10.40
CA ASP A 670 -26.32 13.67 9.84
C ASP A 670 -26.30 13.68 8.30
N VAL A 671 -27.20 12.90 7.69
CA VAL A 671 -27.35 12.68 6.24
C VAL A 671 -28.44 13.56 5.60
N GLU A 672 -29.15 14.38 6.36
CA GLU A 672 -30.18 15.24 5.77
C GLU A 672 -29.53 16.41 5.00
N ALA A 673 -30.00 16.67 3.77
CA ALA A 673 -29.53 17.82 2.99
C ALA A 673 -29.89 19.15 3.70
N PRO A 674 -28.97 20.14 3.70
CA PRO A 674 -29.27 21.46 4.25
C PRO A 674 -30.41 22.13 3.46
N LYS A 675 -31.13 23.04 4.13
CA LYS A 675 -32.27 23.80 3.59
C LYS A 675 -32.17 25.25 4.06
N ILE A 676 -32.73 26.15 3.27
CA ILE A 676 -32.88 27.57 3.66
C ILE A 676 -34.16 27.69 4.51
N GLU A 677 -34.01 28.12 5.76
CA GLU A 677 -35.13 28.41 6.65
C GLU A 677 -35.79 29.74 6.31
N SER A 678 -34.97 30.77 6.08
CA SER A 678 -35.43 32.11 5.78
C SER A 678 -34.34 32.92 5.09
N TYR A 679 -34.77 34.00 4.43
CA TYR A 679 -33.88 34.93 3.77
C TYR A 679 -34.51 36.32 3.72
N SER A 680 -33.68 37.35 3.79
CA SER A 680 -34.10 38.75 3.72
C SER A 680 -33.02 39.57 3.00
N ALA A 681 -33.36 40.75 2.51
CA ALA A 681 -32.39 41.62 1.85
C ALA A 681 -32.72 43.09 2.07
N LYS A 682 -31.71 43.96 2.02
CA LYS A 682 -31.90 45.40 2.07
C LYS A 682 -30.74 46.09 1.37
N GLY A 683 -31.03 47.03 0.48
CA GLY A 683 -29.99 47.75 -0.25
C GLY A 683 -29.15 46.78 -1.10
N ASN A 684 -27.89 46.61 -0.76
CA ASN A 684 -26.93 45.69 -1.39
C ASN A 684 -26.62 44.45 -0.56
N GLU A 685 -27.34 44.21 0.55
CA GLU A 685 -27.07 43.12 1.47
C GLU A 685 -28.18 42.07 1.44
N ILE A 686 -27.79 40.78 1.48
CA ILE A 686 -28.69 39.62 1.57
C ILE A 686 -28.31 38.82 2.83
N ILE A 687 -29.30 38.37 3.58
CA ILE A 687 -29.15 37.38 4.65
C ILE A 687 -29.79 36.07 4.21
N ILE A 688 -29.07 34.98 4.42
CA ILE A 688 -29.56 33.61 4.23
C ILE A 688 -29.36 32.85 5.53
N ILE A 689 -30.42 32.19 5.99
CA ILE A 689 -30.40 31.36 7.19
C ILE A 689 -30.66 29.93 6.78
N PHE A 690 -29.70 29.07 7.08
CA PHE A 690 -29.79 27.64 6.85
C PHE A 690 -30.25 26.91 8.12
N ASN A 691 -30.91 25.77 7.94
CA ASN A 691 -31.30 24.91 9.07
C ASN A 691 -30.10 24.14 9.67
N LYS A 692 -28.92 24.26 9.07
CA LYS A 692 -27.69 23.54 9.41
C LYS A 692 -26.45 24.39 9.16
N ASP A 693 -25.37 23.99 9.80
CA ASP A 693 -24.06 24.62 9.59
C ASP A 693 -23.57 24.28 8.18
N MET A 694 -23.07 25.28 7.46
CA MET A 694 -22.64 25.15 6.06
C MET A 694 -21.12 25.09 5.94
N ASP A 695 -20.64 24.40 4.90
CA ASP A 695 -19.23 24.42 4.50
C ASP A 695 -18.90 25.80 3.93
N LEU A 696 -18.12 26.56 4.70
CA LEU A 696 -17.70 27.92 4.38
C LEU A 696 -17.08 28.03 2.98
N SER A 697 -16.28 27.03 2.57
CA SER A 697 -15.62 27.05 1.26
C SER A 697 -16.61 27.01 0.09
N THR A 698 -17.76 26.35 0.29
CA THR A 698 -18.83 26.32 -0.72
C THR A 698 -19.70 27.56 -0.67
N VAL A 699 -19.93 28.14 0.52
CA VAL A 699 -20.72 29.36 0.70
C VAL A 699 -20.00 30.58 0.14
N GLU A 700 -18.68 30.67 0.30
CA GLU A 700 -17.89 31.81 -0.21
C GLU A 700 -17.54 31.70 -1.70
N ASN A 701 -17.87 30.57 -2.34
CA ASN A 701 -17.66 30.38 -3.76
C ASN A 701 -18.78 31.04 -4.58
N ARG A 702 -18.44 32.18 -5.18
CA ARG A 702 -19.34 33.02 -6.00
C ARG A 702 -19.96 32.27 -7.18
N GLU A 703 -19.26 31.29 -7.75
CA GLU A 703 -19.76 30.46 -8.87
C GLU A 703 -20.97 29.59 -8.48
N ASN A 704 -21.21 29.41 -7.18
CA ASN A 704 -22.38 28.68 -6.70
C ASN A 704 -23.68 29.51 -6.72
N TYR A 705 -23.59 30.79 -7.11
CA TYR A 705 -24.67 31.76 -7.03
C TYR A 705 -24.90 32.49 -8.37
N LEU A 706 -26.17 32.66 -8.75
CA LEU A 706 -26.59 33.52 -9.85
C LEU A 706 -27.60 34.56 -9.36
N ILE A 707 -27.38 35.82 -9.68
CA ILE A 707 -28.34 36.91 -9.43
C ILE A 707 -29.10 37.25 -10.71
N ARG A 708 -30.39 37.56 -10.59
CA ARG A 708 -31.19 38.13 -11.68
C ARG A 708 -31.17 39.65 -11.59
N PHE A 709 -30.27 40.29 -12.33
CA PHE A 709 -30.06 41.74 -12.36
C PHE A 709 -30.48 42.31 -13.73
N ASP A 710 -31.28 43.38 -13.74
CA ASP A 710 -31.83 43.98 -14.97
C ASP A 710 -32.56 42.98 -15.89
N ASN A 711 -33.18 41.96 -15.29
CA ASN A 711 -33.83 40.82 -15.95
C ASN A 711 -32.90 39.79 -16.62
N GLU A 712 -31.58 39.89 -16.46
CA GLU A 712 -30.60 38.90 -16.92
C GLU A 712 -29.96 38.15 -15.75
N TYR A 713 -29.51 36.92 -15.98
CA TYR A 713 -28.75 36.16 -14.98
C TYR A 713 -27.26 36.40 -15.14
N ALA A 714 -26.60 36.73 -14.02
CA ALA A 714 -25.16 36.83 -13.92
C ALA A 714 -24.68 36.17 -12.63
N TYR A 715 -23.41 35.77 -12.59
CA TYR A 715 -22.76 35.36 -11.35
C TYR A 715 -22.64 36.53 -10.37
N LEU A 716 -22.39 36.23 -9.09
CA LEU A 716 -22.10 37.27 -8.11
C LEU A 716 -20.84 38.06 -8.52
N PRO A 717 -20.84 39.40 -8.40
CA PRO A 717 -19.67 40.23 -8.67
C PRO A 717 -18.45 39.81 -7.84
N GLU A 718 -17.25 40.02 -8.38
CA GLU A 718 -15.99 39.70 -7.68
C GLU A 718 -15.89 40.42 -6.33
N GLU A 719 -16.36 41.67 -6.24
CA GLU A 719 -16.33 42.46 -5.00
C GLU A 719 -17.39 42.02 -3.96
N THR A 720 -18.13 40.94 -4.19
CA THR A 720 -19.07 40.41 -3.22
C THR A 720 -18.34 39.91 -1.98
N GLU A 721 -18.76 40.32 -0.79
CA GLU A 721 -18.24 39.84 0.48
C GLU A 721 -19.23 38.87 1.15
N PHE A 722 -18.69 37.87 1.86
CA PHE A 722 -19.46 36.91 2.63
C PHE A 722 -19.05 37.01 4.10
N MET A 723 -20.03 37.06 5.01
CA MET A 723 -19.77 37.08 6.45
C MET A 723 -20.64 36.06 7.16
N SER A 724 -20.03 35.23 8.01
CA SER A 724 -20.73 34.35 8.94
C SER A 724 -21.05 35.11 10.23
N ILE A 725 -22.26 34.94 10.76
CA ILE A 725 -22.77 35.73 11.89
C ILE A 725 -23.03 34.90 13.14
N ASN A 726 -23.55 33.67 12.99
CA ASN A 726 -23.97 32.84 14.10
C ASN A 726 -23.63 31.36 13.79
N ASP A 727 -22.43 30.96 14.19
CA ASP A 727 -21.90 29.59 14.19
C ASP A 727 -22.11 28.79 12.89
N GLY A 728 -22.00 29.46 11.73
CA GLY A 728 -22.03 28.78 10.42
C GLY A 728 -23.42 28.51 9.84
N ARG A 729 -24.51 29.00 10.43
CA ARG A 729 -25.90 28.88 9.90
C ARG A 729 -26.42 30.14 9.23
N VAL A 730 -25.96 31.30 9.67
CA VAL A 730 -26.41 32.62 9.18
C VAL A 730 -25.30 33.27 8.38
N TYR A 731 -25.57 33.58 7.12
CA TYR A 731 -24.63 34.23 6.22
C TYR A 731 -25.18 35.54 5.68
N LYS A 732 -24.34 36.57 5.72
CA LYS A 732 -24.58 37.86 5.07
C LYS A 732 -23.74 37.95 3.81
N ILE A 733 -24.40 38.16 2.69
CA ILE A 733 -23.79 38.41 1.39
C ILE A 733 -23.91 39.91 1.13
N ILE A 734 -22.78 40.59 0.96
CA ILE A 734 -22.70 42.02 0.69
C ILE A 734 -22.25 42.21 -0.74
N LEU A 735 -23.15 42.69 -1.60
CA LEU A 735 -22.84 43.02 -2.99
C LEU A 735 -22.18 44.40 -3.08
N PRO A 736 -21.44 44.72 -4.15
CA PRO A 736 -20.95 46.07 -4.36
C PRO A 736 -22.11 47.09 -4.43
N GLU A 737 -21.84 48.35 -4.07
CA GLU A 737 -22.86 49.41 -4.13
C GLU A 737 -23.42 49.64 -5.55
N ARG A 738 -22.65 49.27 -6.57
CA ARG A 738 -23.02 49.39 -7.98
C ARG A 738 -22.58 48.17 -8.78
N ILE A 739 -23.41 47.73 -9.72
CA ILE A 739 -23.06 46.80 -10.80
C ILE A 739 -23.38 47.53 -12.11
N ASP A 740 -22.43 47.55 -13.06
CA ASP A 740 -22.55 48.25 -14.34
C ASP A 740 -23.00 49.72 -14.21
N GLY A 741 -22.48 50.42 -13.19
CA GLY A 741 -22.79 51.82 -12.92
C GLY A 741 -24.18 52.08 -12.30
N LYS A 742 -25.05 51.07 -12.20
CA LYS A 742 -26.37 51.17 -11.54
C LYS A 742 -26.25 50.86 -10.05
N ARG A 743 -26.88 51.67 -9.20
CA ARG A 743 -26.91 51.45 -7.75
C ARG A 743 -27.72 50.20 -7.40
N ILE A 744 -27.16 49.33 -6.59
CA ILE A 744 -27.83 48.11 -6.13
C ILE A 744 -28.90 48.44 -5.10
N ASN A 745 -30.08 47.86 -5.33
CA ASN A 745 -31.22 47.94 -4.45
C ASN A 745 -32.09 46.70 -4.66
N ILE A 746 -31.76 45.64 -3.92
CA ILE A 746 -32.36 44.32 -4.02
C ILE A 746 -33.88 44.42 -3.78
N GLY A 747 -34.66 43.71 -4.60
CA GLY A 747 -36.12 43.68 -4.56
C GLY A 747 -36.84 44.80 -5.29
N ARG A 748 -36.11 45.74 -5.93
CA ARG A 748 -36.71 46.72 -6.85
C ARG A 748 -36.81 46.19 -8.27
N ASP A 749 -37.85 46.64 -8.99
CA ASP A 749 -38.00 46.37 -10.42
C ASP A 749 -36.76 46.86 -11.20
N LYS A 750 -36.34 46.06 -12.19
CA LYS A 750 -35.09 46.24 -12.98
C LYS A 750 -33.81 46.35 -12.13
N ASN A 751 -33.81 45.81 -10.92
CA ASN A 751 -32.63 45.61 -10.09
C ASN A 751 -32.48 44.10 -9.81
N ILE A 752 -31.80 43.74 -8.72
CA ILE A 752 -31.67 42.34 -8.29
C ILE A 752 -33.01 41.86 -7.75
N THR A 753 -33.58 40.83 -8.35
CA THR A 753 -34.92 40.31 -7.99
C THR A 753 -34.91 38.83 -7.64
N GLU A 754 -33.86 38.09 -7.99
CA GLU A 754 -33.70 36.68 -7.64
C GLU A 754 -32.24 36.37 -7.31
N LEU A 755 -32.04 35.38 -6.43
CA LEU A 755 -30.75 34.73 -6.18
C LEU A 755 -30.95 33.21 -6.31
N GLU A 756 -30.22 32.57 -7.20
CA GLU A 756 -30.20 31.12 -7.39
C GLU A 756 -28.92 30.53 -6.79
N ILE A 757 -29.05 29.39 -6.11
CA ILE A 757 -28.01 28.72 -5.33
C ILE A 757 -27.95 27.27 -5.81
N ARG A 758 -26.76 26.75 -6.18
CA ARG A 758 -26.67 25.45 -6.90
C ARG A 758 -25.74 24.39 -6.31
N SER A 759 -24.76 24.75 -5.47
CA SER A 759 -23.71 23.79 -5.07
C SER A 759 -23.13 24.06 -3.68
N LEU A 760 -24.00 24.42 -2.73
CA LEU A 760 -23.60 24.56 -1.32
C LEU A 760 -23.59 23.21 -0.62
N LYS A 761 -22.70 23.03 0.34
CA LYS A 761 -22.65 21.84 1.20
C LYS A 761 -22.86 22.20 2.66
N SER A 762 -23.41 21.29 3.45
CA SER A 762 -23.30 21.35 4.91
C SER A 762 -21.83 21.23 5.34
N SER A 763 -21.52 21.60 6.58
CA SER A 763 -20.19 21.36 7.17
C SER A 763 -19.78 19.87 7.17
N SER A 764 -20.76 18.95 7.15
CA SER A 764 -20.58 17.50 6.98
C SER A 764 -20.42 17.04 5.51
N GLY A 765 -20.37 17.98 4.56
CA GLY A 765 -20.12 17.70 3.13
C GLY A 765 -21.34 17.27 2.31
N ILE A 766 -22.55 17.32 2.88
CA ILE A 766 -23.80 16.95 2.19
C ILE A 766 -24.26 18.11 1.29
N LEU A 767 -24.51 17.82 0.02
CA LEU A 767 -24.92 18.80 -0.98
C LEU A 767 -26.37 19.30 -0.76
N MET A 768 -26.57 20.61 -0.88
CA MET A 768 -27.87 21.27 -0.87
C MET A 768 -28.57 21.13 -2.22
N GLU A 769 -29.88 20.91 -2.21
CA GLU A 769 -30.69 20.99 -3.43
C GLU A 769 -30.69 22.42 -4.01
N PRO A 770 -30.54 22.57 -5.34
CA PRO A 770 -30.58 23.88 -5.97
C PRO A 770 -31.85 24.66 -5.61
N THR A 771 -31.68 25.88 -5.11
CA THR A 771 -32.78 26.68 -4.56
C THR A 771 -32.75 28.08 -5.15
N ARG A 772 -33.93 28.64 -5.42
CA ARG A 772 -34.09 30.00 -5.94
C ARG A 772 -34.87 30.86 -4.97
N LEU A 773 -34.27 31.98 -4.57
CA LEU A 773 -34.82 32.99 -3.68
C LEU A 773 -35.38 34.15 -4.51
N LYS A 774 -36.53 34.70 -4.08
CA LYS A 774 -37.19 35.82 -4.78
C LYS A 774 -37.29 37.04 -3.87
N PHE A 775 -36.90 38.19 -4.39
CA PHE A 775 -37.00 39.47 -3.71
C PHE A 775 -38.03 40.34 -4.44
N ASP A 776 -39.19 40.51 -3.81
CA ASP A 776 -40.38 41.19 -4.38
C ASP A 776 -40.78 42.46 -3.59
N GLY A 777 -39.90 42.93 -2.71
CA GLY A 777 -40.17 44.06 -1.82
C GLY A 777 -40.84 43.71 -0.50
N GLN A 778 -41.34 42.48 -0.30
CA GLN A 778 -41.87 42.05 1.01
C GLN A 778 -40.77 41.64 2.00
N ASN A 779 -39.63 41.15 1.49
CA ASN A 779 -38.51 40.65 2.30
C ASN A 779 -37.40 41.71 2.48
N GLN A 780 -37.78 42.99 2.67
CA GLN A 780 -36.87 44.16 2.73
C GLN A 780 -36.18 44.33 4.10
N GLY A 781 -35.75 43.22 4.68
CA GLY A 781 -35.02 43.16 5.96
C GLY A 781 -35.88 43.27 7.22
N GLN A 782 -37.13 43.73 7.14
CA GLN A 782 -37.98 43.85 8.33
C GLN A 782 -38.26 42.48 8.96
N ALA A 783 -38.09 42.36 10.28
CA ALA A 783 -38.37 41.11 10.99
C ALA A 783 -39.86 40.85 11.11
N ILE A 784 -40.26 39.60 10.89
CA ILE A 784 -41.63 39.13 11.02
C ILE A 784 -41.68 38.15 12.20
N VAL A 785 -42.53 38.44 13.17
CA VAL A 785 -42.79 37.50 14.27
C VAL A 785 -43.54 36.27 13.72
N GLN A 786 -43.01 35.10 14.01
CA GLN A 786 -43.56 33.81 13.60
C GLN A 786 -44.36 33.16 14.73
N GLU A 787 -43.87 33.29 15.96
CA GLU A 787 -44.49 32.64 17.11
C GLU A 787 -44.22 33.40 18.42
N ALA A 788 -45.15 33.31 19.37
CA ALA A 788 -44.96 33.72 20.75
C ALA A 788 -45.46 32.62 21.69
N LYS A 789 -44.66 32.25 22.68
CA LYS A 789 -44.99 31.20 23.66
C LYS A 789 -44.72 31.67 25.08
N LEU A 790 -45.67 31.49 25.99
CA LEU A 790 -45.39 31.58 27.42
C LEU A 790 -44.73 30.27 27.84
N ILE A 791 -43.43 30.30 28.13
CA ILE A 791 -42.62 29.09 28.40
C ILE A 791 -42.31 28.89 29.88
N GLU A 792 -42.37 29.96 30.66
CA GLU A 792 -42.24 29.98 32.12
C GLU A 792 -43.25 31.01 32.67
N PRO A 793 -43.56 31.00 33.98
CA PRO A 793 -44.61 31.85 34.56
C PRO A 793 -44.46 33.38 34.36
N ASP A 794 -43.34 33.84 33.84
CA ASP A 794 -43.04 35.24 33.60
C ASP A 794 -42.34 35.49 32.27
N LYS A 795 -42.13 34.44 31.45
CA LYS A 795 -41.26 34.51 30.29
C LYS A 795 -42.00 34.10 29.02
N ILE A 796 -42.09 35.05 28.10
CA ILE A 796 -42.60 34.84 26.75
C ILE A 796 -41.41 34.74 25.79
N LEU A 797 -41.27 33.61 25.12
CA LEU A 797 -40.34 33.43 24.02
C LEU A 797 -41.01 33.86 22.72
N VAL A 798 -40.43 34.85 22.05
CA VAL A 798 -40.89 35.38 20.76
C VAL A 798 -39.91 34.97 19.68
N ILE A 799 -40.38 34.25 18.66
CA ILE A 799 -39.56 33.74 17.57
C ILE A 799 -39.83 34.60 16.33
N PHE A 800 -38.77 35.20 15.79
CA PHE A 800 -38.77 35.96 14.54
C PHE A 800 -38.26 35.12 13.37
N ASP A 801 -38.55 35.55 12.15
CA ASP A 801 -38.03 34.94 10.92
C ASP A 801 -36.53 35.18 10.69
N GLN A 802 -35.92 36.11 11.43
CA GLN A 802 -34.51 36.46 11.36
C GLN A 802 -33.97 36.96 12.71
N PRO A 803 -32.63 36.97 12.90
CA PRO A 803 -32.00 37.45 14.11
C PRO A 803 -32.36 38.88 14.52
N ILE A 804 -32.58 39.06 15.83
CA ILE A 804 -32.83 40.35 16.46
C ILE A 804 -31.62 40.72 17.32
N PHE A 805 -30.97 41.83 16.98
CA PHE A 805 -29.78 42.32 17.67
C PHE A 805 -30.15 43.22 18.86
N TYR A 806 -31.25 43.94 18.73
CA TYR A 806 -31.74 44.83 19.77
C TYR A 806 -33.27 44.89 19.75
N ALA A 807 -33.86 44.94 20.94
CA ALA A 807 -35.26 45.29 21.14
C ALA A 807 -35.41 45.86 22.56
N SER A 808 -36.43 46.69 22.76
CA SER A 808 -36.76 47.29 24.05
C SER A 808 -38.14 46.87 24.54
N GLU A 809 -38.41 47.04 25.84
CA GLU A 809 -39.73 46.87 26.42
C GLU A 809 -40.80 47.77 25.78
N ARG A 810 -40.37 48.91 25.20
CA ARG A 810 -41.23 49.85 24.48
C ARG A 810 -41.60 49.39 23.08
N ASP A 811 -41.05 48.29 22.60
CA ASP A 811 -41.40 47.75 21.29
C ASP A 811 -42.62 46.85 21.33
N PHE A 812 -42.93 46.33 22.52
CA PHE A 812 -43.96 45.33 22.74
C PHE A 812 -45.07 45.84 23.66
N SER A 813 -46.26 45.27 23.49
CA SER A 813 -47.42 45.51 24.35
C SER A 813 -48.23 44.24 24.50
N ILE A 814 -48.63 43.92 25.74
CA ILE A 814 -49.45 42.76 26.06
C ILE A 814 -50.63 43.26 26.89
N SER A 815 -51.86 42.96 26.47
CA SER A 815 -53.05 43.42 27.18
C SER A 815 -53.05 42.91 28.63
N GLY A 816 -53.25 43.80 29.60
CA GLY A 816 -53.33 43.46 31.03
C GLY A 816 -52.00 43.18 31.73
N HIS A 817 -50.86 43.21 31.03
CA HIS A 817 -49.56 42.82 31.57
C HIS A 817 -48.50 43.91 31.35
N SER A 818 -47.61 44.09 32.33
CA SER A 818 -46.45 44.98 32.23
C SER A 818 -45.20 44.17 31.91
N ILE A 819 -44.38 44.69 30.98
CA ILE A 819 -43.10 44.07 30.61
C ILE A 819 -42.01 44.66 31.52
N TYR A 820 -41.24 43.78 32.15
CA TYR A 820 -40.09 44.14 32.98
C TYR A 820 -38.83 44.31 32.13
N GLU A 821 -38.56 43.36 31.24
CA GLU A 821 -37.32 43.31 30.47
C GLU A 821 -37.53 42.60 29.12
N VAL A 822 -36.70 42.94 28.14
CA VAL A 822 -36.60 42.24 26.86
C VAL A 822 -35.13 41.88 26.65
N ILE A 823 -34.87 40.60 26.38
CA ILE A 823 -33.53 40.04 26.20
C ILE A 823 -33.40 39.56 24.76
N CYS A 824 -32.36 40.04 24.08
CA CYS A 824 -31.95 39.63 22.74
C CYS A 824 -30.49 39.18 22.79
N ASP A 825 -30.16 38.10 22.09
CA ASP A 825 -28.82 37.51 22.04
C ASP A 825 -28.28 37.43 20.61
N GLY A 826 -28.90 38.12 19.65
CA GLY A 826 -28.55 38.02 18.24
C GLY A 826 -29.02 36.72 17.58
N THR A 827 -29.97 35.99 18.20
CA THR A 827 -30.68 34.88 17.58
C THR A 827 -32.08 35.32 17.10
N LYS A 828 -32.83 34.38 16.53
CA LYS A 828 -34.25 34.57 16.16
C LYS A 828 -35.16 34.67 17.39
N GLU A 829 -34.67 34.32 18.57
CA GLU A 829 -35.43 34.22 19.79
C GLU A 829 -35.25 35.48 20.64
N VAL A 830 -36.37 36.09 21.03
CA VAL A 830 -36.41 37.23 21.93
C VAL A 830 -37.21 36.83 23.16
N SER A 831 -36.56 36.90 24.33
CA SER A 831 -37.23 36.62 25.60
C SER A 831 -37.81 37.90 26.18
N ILE A 832 -39.12 37.91 26.39
CA ILE A 832 -39.83 39.00 27.08
C ILE A 832 -40.14 38.53 28.50
N ILE A 833 -39.64 39.26 29.50
CA ILE A 833 -39.90 39.00 30.91
C ILE A 833 -41.00 39.95 31.42
N LEU A 834 -42.04 39.38 32.01
CA LEU A 834 -43.16 40.11 32.61
C LEU A 834 -42.83 40.57 34.02
N LEU A 835 -43.48 41.65 34.46
CA LEU A 835 -43.33 42.16 35.82
C LEU A 835 -44.00 41.25 36.87
N ASP A 836 -45.13 40.63 36.51
CA ASP A 836 -45.78 39.63 37.35
C ASP A 836 -45.17 38.25 37.08
N ARG A 837 -44.64 37.63 38.13
CA ARG A 837 -43.91 36.36 38.02
C ARG A 837 -44.74 35.10 38.22
N SER A 838 -46.05 35.25 38.30
CA SER A 838 -46.99 34.17 38.65
C SER A 838 -47.97 33.81 37.53
N GLN A 839 -47.72 34.28 36.31
CA GLN A 839 -48.62 34.11 35.17
C GLN A 839 -48.47 32.71 34.59
N THR A 840 -49.41 31.81 34.87
CA THR A 840 -49.39 30.48 34.22
C THR A 840 -50.16 30.46 32.90
N THR A 841 -50.85 31.54 32.54
CA THR A 841 -51.53 31.68 31.25
C THR A 841 -51.68 33.15 30.85
N ILE A 842 -51.85 33.45 29.56
CA ILE A 842 -52.08 34.81 29.05
C ILE A 842 -53.30 34.85 28.14
N ASP A 843 -54.37 35.47 28.64
CA ASP A 843 -55.57 35.79 27.86
C ASP A 843 -55.31 37.05 27.00
N GLY A 844 -54.57 36.93 25.90
CA GLY A 844 -54.29 38.09 25.03
C GLY A 844 -53.32 37.87 23.87
N LYS A 845 -53.13 38.93 23.08
CA LYS A 845 -52.13 38.98 21.99
C LYS A 845 -50.94 39.84 22.38
N LEU A 846 -49.74 39.36 22.07
CA LEU A 846 -48.53 40.17 22.04
C LEU A 846 -48.57 41.05 20.80
N SER A 847 -48.40 42.36 20.97
CA SER A 847 -48.39 43.33 19.87
C SER A 847 -47.05 44.03 19.75
N ILE A 848 -46.52 44.06 18.53
CA ILE A 848 -45.35 44.84 18.14
C ILE A 848 -45.82 46.21 17.66
N ARG A 849 -45.28 47.29 18.24
CA ARG A 849 -45.72 48.67 17.92
C ARG A 849 -45.26 49.12 16.53
N ASP A 850 -46.05 49.98 15.89
CA ASP A 850 -45.77 50.56 14.55
C ASP A 850 -44.42 51.27 14.43
N ARG A 851 -43.97 51.95 15.50
CA ARG A 851 -42.67 52.62 15.58
C ARG A 851 -41.79 51.95 16.62
N ASN A 852 -41.47 50.69 16.39
CA ASN A 852 -40.55 49.94 17.25
C ASN A 852 -39.08 50.27 16.90
N SER A 853 -38.23 50.20 17.93
CA SER A 853 -36.77 50.26 17.89
C SER A 853 -36.11 48.89 17.74
N ILE A 854 -36.86 47.84 17.41
CA ILE A 854 -36.27 46.52 17.14
C ILE A 854 -35.25 46.68 16.02
N GLU A 855 -34.10 46.03 16.14
CA GLU A 855 -33.03 46.09 15.16
C GLU A 855 -32.68 44.69 14.66
N THR A 856 -32.87 44.47 13.36
CA THR A 856 -32.38 43.28 12.66
C THR A 856 -30.94 43.48 12.21
N ILE A 857 -30.29 42.40 11.78
CA ILE A 857 -28.91 42.46 11.27
C ILE A 857 -28.72 43.30 9.99
N LEU A 858 -29.81 43.62 9.30
CA LEU A 858 -29.82 44.53 8.15
C LEU A 858 -30.09 45.99 8.57
N GLY A 859 -30.08 46.28 9.87
CA GLY A 859 -30.37 47.59 10.45
C GLY A 859 -31.79 48.07 10.13
N THR A 860 -32.77 47.16 10.15
CA THR A 860 -34.20 47.49 9.98
C THR A 860 -35.01 47.14 11.22
N ASN A 861 -36.27 47.54 11.24
CA ASN A 861 -37.20 47.27 12.32
C ASN A 861 -38.02 45.99 12.12
N ALA A 862 -38.86 45.65 13.10
CA ALA A 862 -39.84 44.59 12.94
C ALA A 862 -41.15 45.13 12.33
N LYS A 863 -41.84 44.27 11.57
CA LYS A 863 -43.18 44.57 11.07
C LYS A 863 -44.17 44.57 12.22
N ALA A 864 -44.90 45.67 12.37
CA ALA A 864 -45.93 45.78 13.39
C ALA A 864 -47.09 44.81 13.12
N THR A 865 -47.46 44.06 14.14
CA THR A 865 -48.49 43.02 14.10
C THR A 865 -48.86 42.60 15.51
N SER A 866 -49.94 41.82 15.64
CA SER A 866 -50.34 41.17 16.90
C SER A 866 -50.41 39.66 16.70
N ILE A 867 -49.80 38.91 17.61
CA ILE A 867 -49.75 37.44 17.59
C ILE A 867 -50.29 36.87 18.91
N GLU A 868 -50.96 35.72 18.83
CA GLU A 868 -51.41 35.00 20.02
C GLU A 868 -50.23 34.41 20.78
N VAL A 869 -50.25 34.56 22.10
CA VAL A 869 -49.25 33.93 22.97
C VAL A 869 -49.74 32.52 23.29
N LYS A 870 -49.06 31.52 22.76
CA LYS A 870 -49.41 30.11 23.02
C LYS A 870 -48.95 29.73 24.41
N ASP A 871 -49.83 29.07 25.15
CA ASP A 871 -49.50 28.59 26.48
C ASP A 871 -48.67 27.31 26.45
N LYS A 872 -47.55 27.31 27.18
CA LYS A 872 -46.71 26.13 27.44
C LYS A 872 -46.39 25.95 28.92
N VAL A 873 -46.95 26.79 29.79
CA VAL A 873 -46.76 26.66 31.22
C VAL A 873 -47.79 25.67 31.75
N LYS A 874 -47.35 24.79 32.65
CA LYS A 874 -48.23 23.79 33.24
C LYS A 874 -49.11 24.45 34.31
N PRO A 875 -50.36 24.00 34.48
CA PRO A 875 -51.20 24.44 35.58
C PRO A 875 -50.57 24.04 36.91
N LEU A 876 -50.65 24.91 37.91
CA LEU A 876 -50.14 24.67 39.27
C LEU A 876 -51.28 24.70 40.27
N ILE A 877 -51.18 23.92 41.34
CA ILE A 877 -52.11 24.00 42.45
C ILE A 877 -51.88 25.34 43.18
N ASN A 878 -52.93 26.14 43.29
CA ASN A 878 -52.91 27.49 43.83
C ASN A 878 -53.38 27.51 45.28
N SER A 879 -52.63 26.89 46.19
CA SER A 879 -52.96 26.88 47.62
C SER A 879 -52.49 28.17 48.32
N ARG A 880 -53.23 29.28 48.13
CA ARG A 880 -52.93 30.55 48.84
C ARG A 880 -53.21 30.51 50.35
N ARG A 881 -53.77 29.40 50.86
CA ARG A 881 -54.11 29.14 52.25
C ARG A 881 -53.41 27.86 52.70
N ASP A 882 -53.09 27.76 53.99
CA ASP A 882 -52.50 26.57 54.59
C ASP A 882 -53.41 25.32 54.49
N TRP A 883 -54.69 25.49 54.12
CA TRP A 883 -55.71 24.45 54.06
C TRP A 883 -56.62 24.62 52.82
N LEU A 884 -57.07 23.50 52.24
CA LEU A 884 -58.08 23.44 51.19
C LEU A 884 -59.49 23.69 51.76
N ASP A 885 -60.31 24.44 51.01
CA ASP A 885 -61.69 24.70 51.38
C ASP A 885 -62.55 23.44 51.19
N THR A 886 -63.50 23.23 52.10
CA THR A 886 -64.45 22.11 52.06
C THR A 886 -65.90 22.60 52.22
N SER A 887 -66.85 21.94 51.56
CA SER A 887 -68.28 22.20 51.74
C SER A 887 -69.08 20.91 51.54
N GLY A 888 -69.76 20.47 52.60
CA GLY A 888 -70.45 19.18 52.61
C GLY A 888 -69.45 18.03 52.42
N ASN A 889 -69.69 17.18 51.42
CA ASN A 889 -68.80 16.08 51.06
C ASN A 889 -67.80 16.44 49.93
N THR A 890 -67.48 17.72 49.74
CA THR A 890 -66.65 18.17 48.60
C THR A 890 -65.45 18.98 49.05
N ILE A 891 -64.28 18.63 48.51
CA ILE A 891 -63.00 19.30 48.69
C ILE A 891 -62.72 20.13 47.43
N TYR A 892 -62.25 21.36 47.61
CA TYR A 892 -61.94 22.29 46.51
C TYR A 892 -60.43 22.43 46.38
N LEU A 893 -59.89 21.96 45.25
CA LEU A 893 -58.47 22.03 44.90
C LEU A 893 -58.28 23.08 43.78
N PRO A 894 -57.89 24.32 44.13
CA PRO A 894 -57.76 25.40 43.17
C PRO A 894 -56.47 25.28 42.35
N PHE A 895 -56.53 25.64 41.07
CA PHE A 895 -55.38 25.77 40.18
C PHE A 895 -55.16 27.24 39.74
N THR A 896 -53.97 27.53 39.22
CA THR A 896 -53.57 28.86 38.74
C THR A 896 -54.34 29.29 37.48
N GLU A 897 -54.76 28.32 36.67
CA GLU A 897 -55.42 28.52 35.38
C GLU A 897 -56.59 27.57 35.13
N LYS A 898 -57.25 27.73 33.96
CA LYS A 898 -58.40 26.92 33.59
C LYS A 898 -57.95 25.54 33.10
N LEU A 899 -58.62 24.51 33.59
CA LEU A 899 -58.37 23.12 33.23
C LEU A 899 -59.30 22.63 32.12
N ASP A 900 -58.90 21.59 31.40
CA ASP A 900 -59.71 20.98 30.36
C ASP A 900 -60.96 20.30 30.95
N LYS A 901 -62.11 20.90 30.66
CA LYS A 901 -63.41 20.44 31.16
C LYS A 901 -63.86 19.12 30.53
N GLU A 902 -63.43 18.79 29.31
CA GLU A 902 -63.90 17.58 28.61
C GLU A 902 -63.47 16.29 29.33
N ILE A 903 -62.38 16.35 30.09
CA ILE A 903 -61.78 15.20 30.78
C ILE A 903 -61.83 15.32 32.31
N GLU A 904 -62.65 16.23 32.86
CA GLU A 904 -62.71 16.54 34.30
C GLU A 904 -62.91 15.31 35.22
N LYS A 905 -63.57 14.27 34.71
CA LYS A 905 -63.81 13.01 35.45
C LYS A 905 -62.57 12.12 35.58
N LEU A 906 -61.59 12.30 34.69
CA LEU A 906 -60.34 11.55 34.68
C LEU A 906 -59.31 12.13 35.63
N PHE A 907 -59.50 13.37 36.11
CA PHE A 907 -58.59 14.03 37.05
C PHE A 907 -58.38 13.22 38.34
N ARG A 908 -59.39 12.46 38.77
CA ARG A 908 -59.26 11.54 39.93
C ARG A 908 -58.10 10.56 39.79
N ASN A 909 -57.71 10.20 38.57
CA ASN A 909 -56.64 9.22 38.33
C ASN A 909 -55.25 9.79 38.63
N ASP A 910 -55.14 11.12 38.70
CA ASP A 910 -53.91 11.84 38.99
C ASP A 910 -53.83 12.32 40.45
N LEU A 911 -54.81 11.96 41.27
CA LEU A 911 -54.89 12.35 42.68
C LEU A 911 -54.74 11.13 43.57
N ILE A 912 -54.02 11.31 44.67
CA ILE A 912 -53.97 10.38 45.80
C ILE A 912 -54.63 11.10 46.96
N ILE A 913 -55.74 10.54 47.45
CA ILE A 913 -56.51 11.12 48.55
C ILE A 913 -56.40 10.17 49.73
N GLU A 914 -55.92 10.67 50.85
CA GLU A 914 -55.80 9.94 52.10
C GLU A 914 -56.77 10.54 53.13
N SER A 915 -57.67 9.71 53.66
CA SER A 915 -58.53 10.07 54.79
C SER A 915 -57.72 9.95 56.08
N ILE A 916 -57.65 11.03 56.86
CA ILE A 916 -56.81 11.09 58.06
C ILE A 916 -57.26 10.03 59.06
N GLY A 917 -56.37 9.09 59.39
CA GLY A 917 -56.65 7.98 60.31
C GLY A 917 -57.32 6.75 59.67
N GLU A 918 -57.76 6.83 58.41
CA GLU A 918 -58.46 5.74 57.71
C GLU A 918 -57.69 5.20 56.49
N GLY A 919 -56.67 5.93 55.99
CA GLY A 919 -55.79 5.50 54.91
C GLY A 919 -56.15 6.06 53.53
N ILE A 920 -55.50 5.55 52.48
CA ILE A 920 -55.68 6.01 51.09
C ILE A 920 -57.02 5.50 50.55
N LEU A 921 -57.83 6.40 50.01
CA LEU A 921 -59.11 6.08 49.38
C LEU A 921 -58.92 5.39 48.03
N ASP A 922 -59.78 4.42 47.73
CA ASP A 922 -59.90 3.85 46.39
C ASP A 922 -60.51 4.89 45.43
N GLN A 923 -60.14 4.83 44.15
CA GLN A 923 -60.62 5.77 43.13
C GLN A 923 -62.14 5.71 42.91
N SER A 924 -62.82 4.63 43.30
CA SER A 924 -64.28 4.52 43.28
C SER A 924 -64.98 5.29 44.40
N GLU A 925 -64.24 5.70 45.44
CA GLU A 925 -64.80 6.37 46.63
C GLU A 925 -64.95 7.88 46.45
N TYR A 926 -64.50 8.44 45.32
CA TYR A 926 -64.64 9.86 45.01
C TYR A 926 -64.78 10.14 43.51
N GLU A 927 -65.36 11.29 43.21
CA GLU A 927 -65.53 11.80 41.85
C GLU A 927 -64.89 13.18 41.71
N THR A 928 -64.40 13.49 40.51
CA THR A 928 -63.85 14.80 40.16
C THR A 928 -64.72 15.51 39.13
N SER A 929 -64.87 16.82 39.31
CA SER A 929 -65.50 17.73 38.34
C SER A 929 -64.88 19.12 38.48
N LEU A 930 -65.00 19.98 37.48
CA LEU A 930 -64.59 21.38 37.60
C LEU A 930 -65.70 22.25 38.18
N ASP A 931 -65.29 23.23 38.98
CA ASP A 931 -66.19 24.28 39.44
C ASP A 931 -66.50 25.29 38.31
N SER A 932 -67.43 26.21 38.57
CA SER A 932 -67.88 27.22 37.61
C SER A 932 -66.79 28.19 37.13
N ASP A 933 -65.70 28.33 37.89
CA ASP A 933 -64.52 29.12 37.50
C ASP A 933 -63.65 28.43 36.45
N GLY A 934 -63.82 27.12 36.27
CA GLY A 934 -62.99 26.26 35.42
C GLY A 934 -61.56 26.04 35.93
N LYS A 935 -61.20 26.57 37.10
CA LYS A 935 -59.86 26.49 37.71
C LYS A 935 -59.81 25.59 38.94
N THR A 936 -60.95 25.30 39.54
CA THR A 936 -61.01 24.55 40.80
C THR A 936 -61.54 23.15 40.57
N ILE A 937 -60.76 22.13 40.91
CA ILE A 937 -61.22 20.74 40.91
C ILE A 937 -62.05 20.52 42.18
N ARG A 938 -63.31 20.12 41.99
CA ARG A 938 -64.20 19.65 43.05
C ARG A 938 -64.08 18.14 43.17
N ILE A 939 -63.58 17.71 44.30
CA ILE A 939 -63.41 16.31 44.67
C ILE A 939 -64.56 15.95 45.60
N LYS A 940 -65.54 15.18 45.11
CA LYS A 940 -66.71 14.77 45.88
C LYS A 940 -66.50 13.37 46.45
N ILE A 941 -66.52 13.25 47.77
CA ILE A 941 -66.43 11.96 48.47
C ILE A 941 -67.80 11.28 48.47
N ASN A 942 -67.87 10.03 48.00
CA ASN A 942 -69.11 9.26 47.84
C ASN A 942 -69.64 8.71 49.18
N GLY A 943 -68.75 8.52 50.17
CA GLY A 943 -69.07 8.04 51.53
C GLY A 943 -69.35 9.15 52.56
N LYS A 944 -69.31 8.79 53.84
CA LYS A 944 -69.37 9.76 54.95
C LYS A 944 -68.09 10.60 54.94
N PHE A 945 -68.22 11.93 54.94
CA PHE A 945 -67.07 12.82 55.00
C PHE A 945 -66.39 12.72 56.37
N ASN A 946 -65.07 12.51 56.37
CA ASN A 946 -64.27 12.41 57.59
C ASN A 946 -64.13 13.81 58.22
N SER A 947 -64.49 13.93 59.50
CA SER A 947 -64.35 15.20 60.25
C SER A 947 -62.90 15.53 60.59
N ASP A 948 -62.00 14.54 60.55
CA ASP A 948 -60.58 14.71 60.86
C ASP A 948 -59.77 15.20 59.65
N GLY A 949 -60.38 15.23 58.45
CA GLY A 949 -59.82 15.81 57.23
C GLY A 949 -59.18 14.81 56.26
N TYR A 950 -58.62 15.35 55.18
CA TYR A 950 -58.00 14.62 54.08
C TYR A 950 -56.67 15.23 53.68
N ILE A 951 -55.76 14.38 53.19
CA ILE A 951 -54.50 14.76 52.55
C ILE A 951 -54.64 14.47 51.05
N ILE A 952 -54.40 15.48 50.22
CA ILE A 952 -54.45 15.39 48.77
C ILE A 952 -53.02 15.52 48.25
N ARG A 953 -52.61 14.59 47.40
CA ARG A 953 -51.33 14.61 46.69
C ARG A 953 -51.56 14.39 45.21
N LEU A 954 -50.68 14.94 44.38
CA LEU A 954 -50.59 14.54 42.99
C LEU A 954 -49.96 13.13 42.90
N ALA A 955 -50.40 12.35 41.91
CA ALA A 955 -49.74 11.10 41.54
C ALA A 955 -48.32 11.40 41.02
N LYS A 956 -47.41 10.41 41.12
CA LYS A 956 -46.01 10.59 40.69
C LYS A 956 -45.85 10.90 39.20
N GLU A 957 -46.79 10.44 38.37
CA GLU A 957 -46.83 10.67 36.92
C GLU A 957 -48.26 11.07 36.50
N PRO A 958 -48.68 12.33 36.72
CA PRO A 958 -49.99 12.81 36.29
C PRO A 958 -50.13 12.73 34.76
N LYS A 959 -51.35 12.44 34.26
CA LYS A 959 -51.63 12.27 32.82
C LYS A 959 -52.87 13.01 32.33
N TYR A 960 -53.77 13.36 33.22
CA TYR A 960 -55.11 13.82 32.93
C TYR A 960 -55.39 15.24 33.42
N ILE A 961 -54.85 15.68 34.55
CA ILE A 961 -55.00 17.07 35.00
C ILE A 961 -54.16 17.95 34.09
N MET A 962 -54.82 18.63 33.16
CA MET A 962 -54.18 19.52 32.19
C MET A 962 -55.00 20.77 31.95
N ASP A 963 -54.32 21.84 31.51
CA ASP A 963 -54.97 23.08 31.11
C ASP A 963 -55.68 22.95 29.74
N THR A 964 -56.35 24.02 29.31
CA THR A 964 -57.05 24.07 28.01
C THR A 964 -56.12 24.07 26.79
N SER A 965 -54.82 24.26 26.98
CA SER A 965 -53.77 24.20 25.95
C SER A 965 -53.07 22.84 25.90
N GLY A 966 -53.46 21.93 26.79
CA GLY A 966 -52.98 20.56 26.90
C GLY A 966 -51.68 20.39 27.68
N ASN A 967 -51.26 21.35 28.52
CA ASN A 967 -50.11 21.15 29.39
C ASN A 967 -50.55 20.43 30.68
N ILE A 968 -49.93 19.29 30.97
CA ILE A 968 -50.27 18.43 32.12
C ILE A 968 -49.55 18.93 33.37
N VAL A 969 -50.24 18.96 34.51
CA VAL A 969 -49.68 19.32 35.83
C VAL A 969 -48.45 18.47 36.15
N GLU A 970 -47.47 19.07 36.83
CA GLU A 970 -46.28 18.37 37.30
C GLU A 970 -46.41 17.93 38.75
N TYR A 971 -45.85 16.75 39.09
CA TYR A 971 -45.80 16.28 40.47
C TYR A 971 -44.92 17.21 41.33
N ASP A 972 -45.56 17.93 42.23
CA ASP A 972 -44.95 18.99 43.03
C ASP A 972 -44.40 18.51 44.40
N ARG A 973 -44.67 17.24 44.76
CA ARG A 973 -44.32 16.61 46.06
C ARG A 973 -44.94 17.27 47.29
N TYR A 974 -45.91 18.15 47.10
CA TYR A 974 -46.61 18.78 48.20
C TYR A 974 -47.79 17.93 48.65
N GLU A 975 -48.11 18.08 49.93
CA GLU A 975 -49.32 17.55 50.54
C GLU A 975 -50.26 18.71 50.82
N TYR A 976 -51.50 18.60 50.34
CA TYR A 976 -52.52 19.62 50.54
C TYR A 976 -53.55 19.10 51.54
N TYR A 977 -53.78 19.84 52.62
CA TYR A 977 -54.61 19.39 53.73
C TYR A 977 -55.97 20.06 53.70
N THR A 978 -57.05 19.33 53.99
CA THR A 978 -58.34 19.96 54.32
C THR A 978 -58.36 20.37 55.79
N ARG A 979 -59.12 21.42 56.12
CA ARG A 979 -59.34 21.85 57.50
C ARG A 979 -60.15 20.84 58.32
#